data_AF-A0A9P1CNF4-F1
#
_entry.id   AF-A0A9P1CNF4-F1
#
_cell.length_a   1.000
_cell.length_b   1.000
_cell.length_c   1.000
_cell.angle_alpha   90.00
_cell.angle_beta   90.00
_cell.angle_gamma   90.00
#
_symmetry.space_group_name_H-M   'P 1'
#
loop_
_entity.id
_entity.type
_entity.pdbx_description
1 polymer ?
#
loop_
_entity_poly.entity_id
_entity_poly.type
_entity_poly.pdbx_seq_one_letter_code
_entity_poly.pdbx_strand_id
1 'polypeptide(L)'
;MWHGLHHQAPRRNLLRSGNCYESISVSSLYKGSVWSLCVNYLLLLPLHFMRSTENASGDEKTLYSPAEKELLTSKRRVHDTSVLNFLSVRRSMIYVSFLFLVIALLVQLSALPQAFQGRQIWIEKSDIEENGHVITYEDFVQASGKNWTTHSPEAFFQYSRLIYTGMFAKILRQTSTMDLFEACANAFCQISRCICLAWSLTCWPNFNQSYRGVLRALFFSVLAPLLATSIPSRLFIDWSVLDPVIRAYTGEISTHLATQKDFSVRRIMQLCKQIDTQGHEEAFAEALEACDLLTRAPKEHLKCCSFVDIVDFDFRPIHEACEDVREHARDPHSSKLYNVTLRAARMCHDNIYPNFKNGMEFGFQNSLEIFATAAPMAQHMAQSVSIAMGFVQGLRGFNAIVPAAIALSPALLRAALKVKNIVPQSTIPGMFVVALPLLYCPMAWGLYTIAFQLLGDFWMLMGLLVLAFSPMLYLALGAYFSITRPLTDKAITRVMISINIASQVVAVVGYVFIFTFAWKKYQLTMMEGEPGDKNTIERDAYRFVIQQVKVLQGTFWLELAGVCMANYFFTTLAGVDWMMLEIGKQRHYEILMKTAQDIHKLEGAKDVCYPPGLESEFERQEALKARAPKNGNYEGRQDFDN
;
A
#
# COMPACT_ATOMS: atom_id res chain seq x y z
N MET A 1 -13.93 4.77 52.28
CA MET A 1 -13.82 3.30 52.11
C MET A 1 -12.57 2.96 51.29
N TRP A 2 -11.42 3.60 51.60
CA TRP A 2 -10.17 3.53 50.84
C TRP A 2 -8.96 3.76 51.76
N HIS A 3 -8.93 3.08 52.90
CA HIS A 3 -7.75 2.98 53.76
C HIS A 3 -7.74 1.60 54.40
N GLY A 4 -6.84 0.72 53.92
CA GLY A 4 -6.66 -0.60 54.51
C GLY A 4 -6.07 -1.63 53.55
N LEU A 5 -4.91 -1.36 52.95
CA LEU A 5 -4.11 -2.36 52.24
C LEU A 5 -2.61 -1.94 52.23
N HIS A 6 -2.07 -1.66 53.41
CA HIS A 6 -0.62 -1.60 53.64
C HIS A 6 -0.27 -2.62 54.72
N HIS A 7 -0.06 -3.88 54.32
CA HIS A 7 0.84 -4.84 54.97
C HIS A 7 0.68 -6.20 54.30
N GLN A 8 1.55 -6.48 53.33
CA GLN A 8 2.14 -7.80 53.09
C GLN A 8 3.08 -7.68 51.88
N ALA A 9 4.37 -7.54 52.16
CA ALA A 9 5.43 -7.81 51.19
C ALA A 9 5.83 -9.27 51.28
N PRO A 10 5.41 -10.12 50.33
CA PRO A 10 6.26 -11.25 49.93
C PRO A 10 6.18 -11.47 48.40
N ARG A 11 6.85 -10.63 47.59
CA ARG A 11 6.88 -10.82 46.12
C ARG A 11 8.17 -10.34 45.42
N ARG A 12 9.35 -10.60 46.01
CA ARG A 12 10.62 -10.45 45.26
C ARG A 12 11.43 -11.73 45.08
N ASN A 13 11.17 -12.79 45.86
CA ASN A 13 11.93 -14.04 45.74
C ASN A 13 11.28 -15.13 44.85
N LEU A 14 9.97 -15.07 44.60
CA LEU A 14 9.29 -16.02 43.68
C LEU A 14 9.61 -15.78 42.19
N LEU A 15 10.08 -14.59 41.83
CA LEU A 15 10.52 -14.27 40.46
C LEU A 15 11.97 -14.69 40.16
N ARG A 16 12.73 -15.18 41.15
CA ARG A 16 14.16 -15.48 40.98
C ARG A 16 14.47 -16.95 40.65
N SER A 17 13.51 -17.86 40.84
CA SER A 17 13.66 -19.29 40.50
C SER A 17 12.40 -19.95 39.94
N GLY A 18 11.26 -19.26 39.90
CA GLY A 18 10.02 -19.79 39.35
C GLY A 18 10.02 -19.64 37.83
N ASN A 19 9.97 -20.75 37.10
CA ASN A 19 9.78 -20.74 35.65
C ASN A 19 8.42 -20.09 35.35
N CYS A 20 8.41 -18.84 34.88
CA CYS A 20 7.18 -18.12 34.50
C CYS A 20 6.33 -18.86 33.44
N TYR A 21 6.91 -19.88 32.80
CA TYR A 21 6.28 -20.73 31.80
C TYR A 21 5.62 -22.02 32.34
N GLU A 22 5.64 -22.28 33.66
CA GLU A 22 4.96 -23.44 34.25
C GLU A 22 3.45 -23.47 33.96
N SER A 23 2.83 -22.28 33.83
CA SER A 23 1.41 -22.14 33.48
C SER A 23 1.07 -22.66 32.07
N ILE A 24 2.07 -22.80 31.19
CA ILE A 24 1.90 -23.37 29.86
C ILE A 24 1.92 -24.91 29.96
N SER A 25 0.88 -25.47 30.59
CA SER A 25 0.76 -26.93 30.73
C SER A 25 0.36 -27.58 29.40
N VAL A 26 1.05 -28.65 29.03
CA VAL A 26 0.79 -29.43 27.80
C VAL A 26 -0.28 -30.50 28.03
N SER A 27 -0.61 -30.81 29.27
CA SER A 27 -1.61 -31.81 29.62
C SER A 27 -3.02 -31.43 29.17
N SER A 28 -3.34 -30.12 29.08
CA SER A 28 -4.61 -29.63 28.53
C SER A 28 -4.75 -29.87 27.02
N LEU A 29 -3.64 -29.99 26.27
CA LEU A 29 -3.64 -30.20 24.81
C LEU A 29 -4.18 -31.58 24.39
N TYR A 30 -4.02 -32.61 25.22
CA TYR A 30 -4.32 -33.99 24.81
C TYR A 30 -5.58 -34.58 25.44
N LYS A 31 -6.12 -33.97 26.51
CA LYS A 31 -7.32 -34.46 27.20
C LYS A 31 -8.50 -33.47 27.20
N GLY A 32 -8.31 -32.23 26.74
CA GLY A 32 -9.36 -31.20 26.70
C GLY A 32 -10.07 -31.09 25.35
N SER A 33 -11.24 -30.46 25.33
CA SER A 33 -11.88 -30.02 24.09
C SER A 33 -10.99 -29.00 23.36
N VAL A 34 -11.06 -28.96 22.03
CA VAL A 34 -10.36 -27.95 21.19
C VAL A 34 -10.66 -26.52 21.67
N TRP A 35 -11.86 -26.29 22.23
CA TRP A 35 -12.23 -25.01 22.81
C TRP A 35 -11.42 -24.64 24.05
N SER A 36 -11.27 -25.56 25.02
CA SER A 36 -10.44 -25.34 26.21
C SER A 36 -9.00 -25.03 25.83
N LEU A 37 -8.52 -25.67 24.77
CA LEU A 37 -7.22 -25.38 24.20
C LEU A 37 -7.09 -23.93 23.74
N CYS A 38 -7.99 -23.49 22.85
CA CYS A 38 -7.98 -22.13 22.32
C CYS A 38 -8.07 -21.09 23.43
N VAL A 39 -8.92 -21.30 24.44
CA VAL A 39 -9.08 -20.40 25.59
C VAL A 39 -7.78 -20.31 26.41
N ASN A 40 -7.16 -21.44 26.74
CA ASN A 40 -5.89 -21.43 27.48
C ASN A 40 -4.77 -20.70 26.72
N TYR A 41 -4.68 -20.94 25.42
CA TYR A 41 -3.71 -20.28 24.56
C TYR A 41 -3.94 -18.76 24.47
N LEU A 42 -5.20 -18.32 24.38
CA LEU A 42 -5.56 -16.89 24.42
C LEU A 42 -5.22 -16.24 25.75
N LEU A 43 -5.51 -16.90 26.88
CA LEU A 43 -5.16 -16.41 28.22
C LEU A 43 -3.65 -16.30 28.43
N LEU A 44 -2.87 -17.19 27.81
CA LEU A 44 -1.41 -17.23 27.88
C LEU A 44 -0.73 -16.48 26.72
N LEU A 45 -1.49 -15.72 25.92
CA LEU A 45 -0.95 -14.99 24.77
C LEU A 45 0.23 -14.08 25.13
N PRO A 46 0.19 -13.26 26.21
CA PRO A 46 1.34 -12.42 26.56
C PRO A 46 2.61 -13.23 26.83
N LEU A 47 2.49 -14.40 27.46
CA LEU A 47 3.63 -15.29 27.72
C LEU A 47 4.18 -15.90 26.43
N HIS A 48 3.31 -16.35 25.52
CA HIS A 48 3.75 -16.83 24.20
C HIS A 48 4.41 -15.73 23.36
N PHE A 49 3.91 -14.49 23.44
CA PHE A 49 4.50 -13.34 22.76
C PHE A 49 5.87 -12.96 23.36
N MET A 50 6.00 -12.91 24.69
CA MET A 50 7.30 -12.70 25.33
C MET A 50 8.29 -13.80 24.94
N ARG A 51 7.86 -15.06 25.01
CA ARG A 51 8.70 -16.21 24.65
C ARG A 51 9.07 -16.26 23.17
N SER A 52 8.17 -15.85 22.27
CA SER A 52 8.47 -15.77 20.83
C SER A 52 9.46 -14.64 20.53
N THR A 53 9.51 -13.61 21.38
CA THR A 53 10.42 -12.48 21.21
C THR A 53 11.79 -12.71 21.85
N GLU A 54 11.87 -13.49 22.92
CA GLU A 54 13.10 -13.85 23.61
C GLU A 54 14.11 -14.59 22.72
N ASN A 55 15.40 -14.36 23.00
CA ASN A 55 16.48 -15.09 22.36
C ASN A 55 16.68 -16.41 23.13
N ALA A 56 16.70 -17.53 22.42
CA ALA A 56 16.82 -18.86 23.02
C ALA A 56 18.22 -19.18 23.58
N SER A 57 19.16 -18.21 23.56
CA SER A 57 20.55 -18.41 23.94
C SER A 57 20.80 -18.06 25.40
N GLY A 58 21.36 -19.03 26.12
CA GLY A 58 21.80 -18.91 27.51
C GLY A 58 21.51 -20.21 28.26
N ASP A 59 22.58 -20.93 28.62
CA ASP A 59 22.52 -22.20 29.38
C ASP A 59 21.73 -22.07 30.70
N GLU A 60 21.59 -20.85 31.22
CA GLU A 60 20.94 -20.59 32.52
C GLU A 60 19.42 -20.42 32.44
N LYS A 61 18.83 -20.16 31.26
CA LYS A 61 17.38 -19.89 31.15
C LYS A 61 16.65 -21.07 30.52
N THR A 62 15.92 -21.81 31.34
CA THR A 62 14.94 -22.79 30.87
C THR A 62 13.71 -22.07 30.34
N LEU A 63 13.54 -22.06 29.02
CA LEU A 63 12.37 -21.45 28.38
C LEU A 63 11.18 -22.42 28.33
N TYR A 64 11.40 -23.72 28.51
CA TYR A 64 10.36 -24.76 28.44
C TYR A 64 9.65 -25.05 29.76
N SER A 65 8.37 -25.41 29.68
CA SER A 65 7.60 -25.89 30.83
C SER A 65 7.97 -27.34 31.16
N PRO A 66 7.80 -27.80 32.42
CA PRO A 66 8.06 -29.19 32.80
C PRO A 66 7.27 -30.20 31.96
N ALA A 67 6.03 -29.85 31.60
CA ALA A 67 5.18 -30.69 30.74
C ALA A 67 5.68 -30.74 29.28
N GLU A 68 6.21 -29.64 28.74
CA GLU A 68 6.88 -29.64 27.42
C GLU A 68 8.13 -30.52 27.45
N LYS A 69 8.93 -30.41 28.52
CA LYS A 69 10.12 -31.26 28.72
C LYS A 69 9.72 -32.73 28.71
N GLU A 70 8.79 -33.13 29.57
CA GLU A 70 8.32 -34.51 29.69
C GLU A 70 7.81 -35.06 28.35
N LEU A 71 7.01 -34.28 27.62
CA LEU A 71 6.50 -34.68 26.30
C LEU A 71 7.65 -34.89 25.29
N LEU A 72 8.59 -33.96 25.21
CA LEU A 72 9.69 -34.02 24.25
C LEU A 72 10.72 -35.11 24.62
N THR A 73 10.99 -35.31 25.90
CA THR A 73 11.86 -36.40 26.37
C THR A 73 11.23 -37.77 26.15
N SER A 74 9.94 -37.94 26.50
CA SER A 74 9.26 -39.24 26.39
C SER A 74 8.98 -39.62 24.93
N LYS A 75 8.47 -38.69 24.12
CA LYS A 75 8.02 -38.98 22.75
C LYS A 75 9.12 -38.87 21.71
N ARG A 76 10.13 -38.02 21.94
CA ARG A 76 11.19 -37.72 20.96
C ARG A 76 12.61 -38.02 21.43
N ARG A 77 12.80 -38.42 22.69
CA ARG A 77 14.13 -38.69 23.29
C ARG A 77 15.08 -37.49 23.18
N VAL A 78 14.52 -36.27 23.22
CA VAL A 78 15.30 -35.04 23.19
C VAL A 78 15.66 -34.67 24.64
N HIS A 79 16.93 -34.81 25.00
CA HIS A 79 17.44 -34.50 26.34
C HIS A 79 18.22 -33.18 26.41
N ASP A 80 18.66 -32.66 25.26
CA ASP A 80 19.41 -31.42 25.15
C ASP A 80 18.51 -30.20 25.45
N THR A 81 18.90 -29.41 26.45
CA THR A 81 18.18 -28.22 26.92
C THR A 81 18.07 -27.15 25.84
N SER A 82 19.08 -26.98 24.99
CA SER A 82 19.07 -26.02 23.89
C SER A 82 18.06 -26.41 22.83
N VAL A 83 17.97 -27.70 22.50
CA VAL A 83 16.97 -28.22 21.55
C VAL A 83 15.55 -28.10 22.13
N LEU A 84 15.38 -28.38 23.42
CA LEU A 84 14.09 -28.18 24.12
C LEU A 84 13.68 -26.70 24.11
N ASN A 85 14.60 -25.78 24.42
CA ASN A 85 14.35 -24.33 24.37
C ASN A 85 13.96 -23.91 22.95
N PHE A 86 14.71 -24.35 21.93
CA PHE A 86 14.45 -24.05 20.53
C PHE A 86 13.04 -24.50 20.10
N LEU A 87 12.71 -25.78 20.28
CA LEU A 87 11.41 -26.33 19.87
C LEU A 87 10.24 -25.61 20.54
N SER A 88 10.44 -25.16 21.77
CA SER A 88 9.36 -24.59 22.56
C SER A 88 9.19 -23.07 22.32
N VAL A 89 10.28 -22.35 22.02
CA VAL A 89 10.22 -20.99 21.44
C VAL A 89 9.57 -21.03 20.06
N ARG A 90 9.96 -21.99 19.22
CA ARG A 90 9.38 -22.24 17.89
C ARG A 90 7.87 -22.48 17.96
N ARG A 91 7.40 -23.31 18.90
CA ARG A 91 5.96 -23.52 19.15
C ARG A 91 5.23 -22.20 19.45
N SER A 92 5.83 -21.37 20.32
CA SER A 92 5.24 -20.07 20.68
C SER A 92 5.22 -19.11 19.49
N MET A 93 6.24 -19.12 18.63
CA MET A 93 6.22 -18.37 17.36
C MET A 93 5.13 -18.85 16.41
N ILE A 94 4.94 -20.16 16.24
CA ILE A 94 3.86 -20.72 15.42
C ILE A 94 2.51 -20.22 15.94
N TYR A 95 2.29 -20.31 17.25
CA TYR A 95 1.04 -19.88 17.86
C TYR A 95 0.78 -18.37 17.69
N VAL A 96 1.76 -17.52 18.00
CA VAL A 96 1.64 -16.06 17.85
C VAL A 96 1.38 -15.69 16.38
N SER A 97 2.09 -16.33 15.45
CA SER A 97 1.87 -16.11 14.00
C SER A 97 0.46 -16.53 13.59
N PHE A 98 -0.01 -17.68 14.07
CA PHE A 98 -1.37 -18.16 13.81
C PHE A 98 -2.43 -17.17 14.33
N LEU A 99 -2.27 -16.66 15.55
CA LEU A 99 -3.23 -15.71 16.12
C LEU A 99 -3.28 -14.40 15.31
N PHE A 100 -2.14 -13.80 14.98
CA PHE A 100 -2.12 -12.58 14.17
C PHE A 100 -2.71 -12.82 12.78
N LEU A 101 -2.53 -14.01 12.20
CA LEU A 101 -3.16 -14.38 10.94
C LEU A 101 -4.68 -14.57 11.05
N VAL A 102 -5.17 -15.13 12.15
CA VAL A 102 -6.62 -15.19 12.40
C VAL A 102 -7.19 -13.79 12.55
N ILE A 103 -6.52 -12.88 13.27
CA ILE A 103 -6.97 -11.49 13.39
C ILE A 103 -6.98 -10.81 12.01
N ALA A 104 -5.90 -10.95 11.23
CA ALA A 104 -5.83 -10.41 9.88
C ALA A 104 -6.93 -10.98 8.97
N LEU A 105 -7.20 -12.29 9.06
CA LEU A 105 -8.29 -12.95 8.34
C LEU A 105 -9.66 -12.38 8.74
N LEU A 106 -9.91 -12.17 10.03
CA LEU A 106 -11.17 -11.59 10.51
C LEU A 106 -11.36 -10.15 10.00
N VAL A 107 -10.30 -9.33 10.05
CA VAL A 107 -10.32 -7.97 9.50
C VAL A 107 -10.62 -8.01 8.00
N GLN A 108 -9.95 -8.88 7.25
CA GLN A 108 -10.17 -9.02 5.82
C GLN A 108 -11.59 -9.52 5.48
N LEU A 109 -12.11 -10.51 6.22
CA LEU A 109 -13.48 -11.00 6.07
C LEU A 109 -14.51 -9.91 6.40
N SER A 110 -14.23 -9.04 7.37
CA SER A 110 -15.09 -7.90 7.70
C SER A 110 -15.13 -6.82 6.61
N ALA A 111 -14.08 -6.76 5.78
CA ALA A 111 -14.00 -5.83 4.64
C ALA A 111 -14.77 -6.33 3.40
N LEU A 112 -15.04 -7.65 3.28
CA LEU A 112 -15.80 -8.20 2.14
C LEU A 112 -17.21 -7.57 2.01
N PRO A 113 -18.04 -7.51 3.07
CA PRO A 113 -19.34 -6.85 3.00
C PRO A 113 -19.25 -5.38 2.55
N GLN A 114 -18.22 -4.65 2.99
CA GLN A 114 -17.99 -3.27 2.56
C GLN A 114 -17.62 -3.18 1.07
N ALA A 115 -16.86 -4.14 0.54
CA ALA A 115 -16.58 -4.23 -0.89
C ALA A 115 -17.85 -4.50 -1.71
N PHE A 116 -18.73 -5.39 -1.22
CA PHE A 116 -20.03 -5.64 -1.84
C PHE A 116 -20.95 -4.40 -1.80
N GLN A 117 -21.03 -3.72 -0.66
CA GLN A 117 -21.81 -2.48 -0.52
C GLN A 117 -21.25 -1.37 -1.40
N GLY A 118 -19.93 -1.20 -1.43
CA GLY A 118 -19.25 -0.23 -2.31
C GLY A 118 -19.59 -0.48 -3.76
N ARG A 119 -19.58 -1.75 -4.21
CA ARG A 119 -20.02 -2.12 -5.55
C ARG A 119 -21.47 -1.72 -5.83
N GLN A 120 -22.40 -1.92 -4.89
CA GLN A 120 -23.80 -1.51 -5.07
C GLN A 120 -23.93 0.01 -5.21
N ILE A 121 -23.21 0.78 -4.40
CA ILE A 121 -23.17 2.25 -4.52
C ILE A 121 -22.65 2.67 -5.90
N TRP A 122 -21.62 1.98 -6.43
CA TRP A 122 -21.11 2.29 -7.77
C TRP A 122 -22.06 1.85 -8.88
N ILE A 123 -22.85 0.80 -8.68
CA ILE A 123 -23.91 0.40 -9.61
C ILE A 123 -24.96 1.50 -9.67
N GLU A 124 -25.47 1.95 -8.52
CA GLU A 124 -26.46 3.04 -8.44
C GLU A 124 -25.91 4.36 -9.02
N LYS A 125 -24.66 4.71 -8.72
CA LYS A 125 -24.02 5.91 -9.29
C LYS A 125 -23.63 5.78 -10.77
N SER A 126 -23.63 4.58 -11.32
CA SER A 126 -23.31 4.34 -12.74
C SER A 126 -24.52 4.53 -13.66
N ASP A 127 -25.71 4.76 -13.10
CA ASP A 127 -26.94 5.01 -13.87
C ASP A 127 -26.92 6.43 -14.46
N ILE A 128 -26.06 6.60 -15.46
CA ILE A 128 -26.11 7.71 -16.44
C ILE A 128 -26.84 7.31 -17.72
N GLU A 129 -27.39 6.10 -17.74
CA GLU A 129 -28.20 5.57 -18.82
C GLU A 129 -29.58 5.20 -18.27
N GLU A 130 -30.63 5.81 -18.82
CA GLU A 130 -32.01 5.43 -18.52
C GLU A 130 -32.52 4.55 -19.66
N ASN A 131 -32.85 3.29 -19.37
CA ASN A 131 -33.29 2.31 -20.37
C ASN A 131 -32.29 2.09 -21.53
N GLY A 132 -30.99 2.27 -21.28
CA GLY A 132 -29.92 2.15 -22.29
C GLY A 132 -29.67 3.40 -23.12
N HIS A 133 -30.38 4.50 -22.84
CA HIS A 133 -30.13 5.81 -23.44
C HIS A 133 -29.33 6.69 -22.49
N VAL A 134 -28.25 7.29 -22.98
CA VAL A 134 -27.41 8.23 -22.20
C VAL A 134 -28.25 9.45 -21.85
N ILE A 135 -28.26 9.86 -20.57
CA ILE A 135 -28.94 11.08 -20.12
C ILE A 135 -28.39 12.27 -20.90
N THR A 136 -29.25 12.90 -21.70
CA THR A 136 -28.87 14.12 -22.42
C THR A 136 -28.93 15.33 -21.51
N TYR A 137 -28.26 16.41 -21.88
CA TYR A 137 -28.33 17.66 -21.15
C TYR A 137 -29.76 18.21 -21.05
N GLU A 138 -30.60 18.00 -22.07
CA GLU A 138 -32.01 18.38 -22.04
C GLU A 138 -32.77 17.58 -20.99
N ASP A 139 -32.58 16.25 -20.95
CA ASP A 139 -33.17 15.37 -19.94
C ASP A 139 -32.74 15.80 -18.52
N PHE A 140 -31.46 16.14 -18.34
CA PHE A 140 -30.93 16.61 -17.06
C PHE A 140 -31.59 17.92 -16.61
N VAL A 141 -31.77 18.88 -17.52
CA VAL A 141 -32.44 20.16 -17.20
C VAL A 141 -33.89 19.89 -16.80
N GLN A 142 -34.61 19.06 -17.55
CA GLN A 142 -36.00 18.68 -17.25
C GLN A 142 -36.13 17.95 -15.90
N ALA A 143 -35.24 16.98 -15.63
CA ALA A 143 -35.25 16.19 -14.41
C ALA A 143 -34.82 16.97 -13.16
N SER A 144 -34.01 18.02 -13.33
CA SER A 144 -33.49 18.80 -12.19
C SER A 144 -34.57 19.52 -11.37
N GLY A 145 -35.73 19.79 -11.96
CA GLY A 145 -36.82 20.55 -11.34
C GLY A 145 -36.45 22.00 -10.98
N LYS A 146 -35.28 22.48 -11.39
CA LYS A 146 -34.82 23.86 -11.21
C LYS A 146 -35.25 24.70 -12.40
N ASN A 147 -35.36 26.02 -12.21
CA ASN A 147 -35.62 26.98 -13.27
C ASN A 147 -34.38 27.21 -14.16
N TRP A 148 -33.75 26.12 -14.58
CA TRP A 148 -32.63 26.14 -15.51
C TRP A 148 -33.14 26.05 -16.93
N THR A 149 -32.54 26.84 -17.81
CA THR A 149 -32.72 26.72 -19.25
C THR A 149 -31.59 25.93 -19.85
N THR A 150 -31.77 25.35 -21.03
CA THR A 150 -30.67 24.74 -21.82
C THR A 150 -29.53 25.73 -22.11
N HIS A 151 -29.76 27.04 -22.02
CA HIS A 151 -28.70 28.05 -22.15
C HIS A 151 -27.99 28.40 -20.84
N SER A 152 -28.30 27.75 -19.72
CA SER A 152 -27.70 28.06 -18.42
C SER A 152 -26.30 27.41 -18.28
N PRO A 153 -25.22 28.19 -18.10
CA PRO A 153 -23.87 27.65 -17.96
C PRO A 153 -23.70 26.85 -16.66
N GLU A 154 -24.40 27.25 -15.59
CA GLU A 154 -24.39 26.52 -14.32
C GLU A 154 -25.04 25.14 -14.48
N ALA A 155 -26.15 25.05 -15.23
CA ALA A 155 -26.79 23.77 -15.50
C ALA A 155 -25.87 22.85 -16.30
N PHE A 156 -25.20 23.38 -17.32
CA PHE A 156 -24.25 22.61 -18.12
C PHE A 156 -23.02 22.16 -17.33
N PHE A 157 -22.52 22.97 -16.40
CA PHE A 157 -21.44 22.58 -15.49
C PHE A 157 -21.85 21.43 -14.57
N GLN A 158 -23.04 21.51 -13.96
CA GLN A 158 -23.57 20.44 -13.11
C GLN A 158 -23.85 19.15 -13.91
N TYR A 159 -24.34 19.27 -15.15
CA TYR A 159 -24.48 18.17 -16.09
C TYR A 159 -23.13 17.52 -16.41
N SER A 160 -22.13 18.32 -16.77
CA SER A 160 -20.77 17.84 -17.05
C SER A 160 -20.17 17.09 -15.87
N ARG A 161 -20.39 17.60 -14.65
CA ARG A 161 -20.00 16.93 -13.41
C ARG A 161 -20.72 15.59 -13.24
N LEU A 162 -22.03 15.53 -13.48
CA LEU A 162 -22.82 14.30 -13.42
C LEU A 162 -22.25 13.25 -14.39
N ILE A 163 -22.06 13.61 -15.67
CA ILE A 163 -21.52 12.72 -16.71
C ILE A 163 -20.11 12.24 -16.34
N TYR A 164 -19.23 13.13 -15.87
CA TYR A 164 -17.89 12.75 -15.42
C TYR A 164 -17.93 11.76 -14.25
N THR A 165 -18.77 12.02 -13.25
CA THR A 165 -18.93 11.11 -12.11
C THR A 165 -19.53 9.76 -12.52
N GLY A 166 -20.46 9.75 -13.47
CA GLY A 166 -21.05 8.54 -14.02
C GLY A 166 -20.08 7.71 -14.83
N MET A 167 -19.28 8.33 -15.71
CA MET A 167 -18.20 7.67 -16.43
C MET A 167 -17.21 7.01 -15.46
N PHE A 168 -16.82 7.74 -14.41
CA PHE A 168 -15.94 7.22 -13.36
C PHE A 168 -16.60 6.05 -12.60
N ALA A 169 -17.88 6.17 -12.24
CA ALA A 169 -18.64 5.12 -11.56
C ALA A 169 -18.80 3.87 -12.42
N LYS A 170 -19.03 4.01 -13.74
CA LYS A 170 -19.15 2.89 -14.69
C LYS A 170 -17.85 2.09 -14.82
N ILE A 171 -16.71 2.79 -14.88
CA ILE A 171 -15.38 2.17 -14.85
C ILE A 171 -15.11 1.52 -13.49
N LEU A 172 -15.40 2.23 -12.40
CA LEU A 172 -15.24 1.69 -11.06
C LEU A 172 -16.08 0.44 -10.83
N ARG A 173 -17.29 0.38 -11.36
CA ARG A 173 -18.16 -0.80 -11.34
C ARG A 173 -17.49 -2.00 -12.01
N GLN A 174 -16.87 -1.83 -13.18
CA GLN A 174 -16.11 -2.90 -13.83
C GLN A 174 -14.90 -3.32 -12.99
N THR A 175 -14.19 -2.38 -12.39
CA THR A 175 -13.01 -2.70 -11.56
C THR A 175 -13.38 -3.32 -10.20
N SER A 176 -14.58 -3.05 -9.69
CA SER A 176 -15.06 -3.59 -8.41
C SER A 176 -15.27 -5.11 -8.44
N THR A 177 -15.51 -5.70 -9.61
CA THR A 177 -15.59 -7.16 -9.75
C THR A 177 -14.20 -7.79 -9.62
N MET A 178 -13.17 -7.13 -10.15
CA MET A 178 -11.77 -7.52 -9.97
C MET A 178 -11.34 -7.35 -8.52
N ASP A 179 -11.73 -6.25 -7.87
CA ASP A 179 -11.48 -6.06 -6.43
C ASP A 179 -12.11 -7.18 -5.59
N LEU A 180 -13.33 -7.61 -5.95
CA LEU A 180 -14.00 -8.72 -5.27
C LEU A 180 -13.26 -10.03 -5.50
N PHE A 181 -12.82 -10.30 -6.72
CA PHE A 181 -12.03 -11.49 -7.05
C PHE A 181 -10.71 -11.50 -6.26
N GLU A 182 -9.98 -10.38 -6.23
CA GLU A 182 -8.76 -10.20 -5.46
C GLU A 182 -9.01 -10.43 -3.95
N ALA A 183 -10.07 -9.83 -3.40
CA ALA A 183 -10.44 -10.01 -2.01
C ALA A 183 -10.74 -11.47 -1.67
N CYS A 184 -11.46 -12.18 -2.54
CA CYS A 184 -11.74 -13.61 -2.41
C CYS A 184 -10.48 -14.48 -2.52
N ALA A 185 -9.61 -14.20 -3.49
CA ALA A 185 -8.35 -14.92 -3.68
C ALA A 185 -7.40 -14.74 -2.48
N ASN A 186 -7.29 -13.50 -1.99
CA ASN A 186 -6.52 -13.19 -0.78
C ASN A 186 -7.12 -13.90 0.45
N ALA A 187 -8.45 -13.87 0.62
CA ALA A 187 -9.11 -14.55 1.74
C ALA A 187 -8.88 -16.07 1.69
N PHE A 188 -8.97 -16.68 0.51
CA PHE A 188 -8.67 -18.10 0.30
C PHE A 188 -7.23 -18.44 0.69
N CYS A 189 -6.26 -17.63 0.25
CA CYS A 189 -4.86 -17.83 0.62
C CYS A 189 -4.64 -17.68 2.13
N GLN A 190 -5.27 -16.70 2.78
CA GLN A 190 -5.18 -16.53 4.24
C GLN A 190 -5.79 -17.70 5.01
N ILE A 191 -6.95 -18.21 4.58
CA ILE A 191 -7.55 -19.42 5.16
C ILE A 191 -6.57 -20.60 5.03
N SER A 192 -5.98 -20.78 3.84
CA SER A 192 -5.00 -21.84 3.59
C SER A 192 -3.76 -21.72 4.49
N ARG A 193 -3.28 -20.49 4.74
CA ARG A 193 -2.19 -20.22 5.70
C ARG A 193 -2.57 -20.60 7.12
N CYS A 194 -3.75 -20.21 7.58
CA CYS A 194 -4.26 -20.55 8.91
C CYS A 194 -4.37 -22.06 9.10
N ILE A 195 -4.89 -22.79 8.10
CA ILE A 195 -4.97 -24.26 8.13
C ILE A 195 -3.57 -24.89 8.21
N CYS A 196 -2.64 -24.43 7.36
CA CYS A 196 -1.26 -24.95 7.35
C CYS A 196 -0.53 -24.69 8.68
N LEU A 197 -0.74 -23.53 9.31
CA LEU A 197 -0.16 -23.20 10.62
C LEU A 197 -0.84 -23.93 11.77
N ALA A 198 -2.16 -24.11 11.74
CA ALA A 198 -2.87 -24.94 12.71
C ALA A 198 -2.34 -26.38 12.65
N TRP A 199 -2.15 -26.93 11.46
CA TRP A 199 -1.51 -28.23 11.26
C TRP A 199 -0.05 -28.25 11.74
N SER A 200 0.72 -27.20 11.44
CA SER A 200 2.09 -27.06 11.95
C SER A 200 2.13 -27.02 13.48
N LEU A 201 1.15 -26.36 14.10
CA LEU A 201 1.01 -26.26 15.55
C LEU A 201 0.60 -27.58 16.17
N THR A 202 -0.21 -28.42 15.53
CA THR A 202 -0.54 -29.76 16.08
C THR A 202 0.63 -30.75 15.90
N CYS A 203 1.39 -30.62 14.81
CA CYS A 203 2.57 -31.42 14.52
C CYS A 203 3.87 -30.84 15.09
N TRP A 204 3.82 -29.79 15.92
CA TRP A 204 4.99 -29.08 16.45
C TRP A 204 6.08 -29.96 17.11
N PRO A 205 5.78 -31.10 17.78
CA PRO A 205 6.82 -31.96 18.36
C PRO A 205 7.61 -32.73 17.29
N ASN A 206 7.12 -32.74 16.04
CA ASN A 206 7.84 -33.27 14.89
C ASN A 206 8.37 -32.12 14.04
N PHE A 207 9.64 -31.75 14.25
CA PHE A 207 10.25 -30.63 13.55
C PHE A 207 10.05 -30.71 12.03
N ASN A 208 10.34 -31.86 11.40
CA ASN A 208 10.24 -32.03 9.95
C ASN A 208 8.82 -31.89 9.40
N GLN A 209 7.81 -32.43 10.08
CA GLN A 209 6.42 -32.31 9.63
C GLN A 209 5.89 -30.89 9.84
N SER A 210 6.14 -30.33 11.03
CA SER A 210 5.74 -28.95 11.36
C SER A 210 6.40 -27.94 10.41
N TYR A 211 7.69 -28.11 10.12
CA TYR A 211 8.43 -27.27 9.17
C TYR A 211 7.78 -27.25 7.76
N ARG A 212 7.40 -28.42 7.24
CA ARG A 212 6.67 -28.50 5.95
C ARG A 212 5.36 -27.70 5.98
N GLY A 213 4.67 -27.68 7.12
CA GLY A 213 3.47 -26.87 7.32
C GLY A 213 3.76 -25.37 7.28
N VAL A 214 4.84 -24.94 7.95
CA VAL A 214 5.32 -23.54 7.90
C VAL A 214 5.70 -23.14 6.47
N LEU A 215 6.44 -23.98 5.73
CA LEU A 215 6.80 -23.70 4.34
C LEU A 215 5.59 -23.57 3.41
N ARG A 216 4.59 -24.46 3.55
CA ARG A 216 3.34 -24.38 2.77
C ARG A 216 2.59 -23.09 3.08
N ALA A 217 2.49 -22.73 4.37
CA ALA A 217 1.93 -21.43 4.74
C ALA A 217 2.74 -20.27 4.14
N LEU A 218 4.05 -20.41 3.95
CA LEU A 218 4.90 -19.35 3.41
C LEU A 218 4.67 -19.18 1.93
N PHE A 219 4.57 -20.29 1.22
CA PHE A 219 4.15 -20.31 -0.17
C PHE A 219 2.84 -19.55 -0.37
N PHE A 220 1.79 -19.84 0.41
CA PHE A 220 0.51 -19.11 0.32
C PHE A 220 0.63 -17.63 0.71
N SER A 221 1.56 -17.27 1.61
CA SER A 221 1.82 -15.88 1.97
C SER A 221 2.43 -15.06 0.83
N VAL A 222 3.23 -15.70 -0.03
CA VAL A 222 3.84 -15.07 -1.21
C VAL A 222 2.89 -15.11 -2.40
N LEU A 223 2.13 -16.20 -2.54
CA LEU A 223 1.18 -16.38 -3.64
C LEU A 223 0.03 -15.37 -3.60
N ALA A 224 -0.50 -15.02 -2.42
CA ALA A 224 -1.61 -14.08 -2.29
C ALA A 224 -1.35 -12.71 -2.96
N PRO A 225 -0.31 -11.94 -2.55
CA PRO A 225 -0.02 -10.65 -3.19
C PRO A 225 0.40 -10.79 -4.65
N LEU A 226 1.02 -11.93 -5.03
CA LEU A 226 1.38 -12.18 -6.42
C LEU A 226 0.13 -12.37 -7.30
N LEU A 227 -0.85 -13.16 -6.86
CA LEU A 227 -2.12 -13.32 -7.57
C LEU A 227 -2.86 -12.00 -7.65
N ALA A 228 -2.92 -11.25 -6.55
CA ALA A 228 -3.56 -9.94 -6.48
C ALA A 228 -2.98 -8.93 -7.49
N THR A 229 -1.65 -8.91 -7.66
CA THR A 229 -0.96 -7.95 -8.53
C THR A 229 -0.74 -8.44 -9.96
N SER A 230 -0.84 -9.75 -10.20
CA SER A 230 -0.66 -10.35 -11.53
C SER A 230 -1.77 -10.04 -12.52
N ILE A 231 -2.95 -9.60 -12.04
CA ILE A 231 -4.11 -9.31 -12.87
C ILE A 231 -4.12 -7.80 -13.18
N PRO A 232 -3.68 -7.38 -14.38
CA PRO A 232 -3.73 -5.98 -14.75
C PRO A 232 -5.19 -5.55 -14.95
N SER A 233 -5.77 -4.89 -13.95
CA SER A 233 -7.19 -4.47 -13.99
C SER A 233 -7.52 -3.65 -15.24
N ARG A 234 -6.55 -2.92 -15.80
CA ARG A 234 -6.69 -2.17 -17.05
C ARG A 234 -7.12 -3.02 -18.25
N LEU A 235 -6.72 -4.29 -18.32
CA LEU A 235 -7.12 -5.19 -19.42
C LEU A 235 -8.58 -5.61 -19.34
N PHE A 236 -9.23 -5.44 -18.19
CA PHE A 236 -10.64 -5.80 -17.95
C PHE A 236 -11.59 -4.61 -18.02
N ILE A 237 -11.07 -3.40 -18.25
CA ILE A 237 -11.90 -2.21 -18.47
C ILE A 237 -12.33 -2.21 -19.93
N ASP A 238 -13.62 -2.42 -20.15
CA ASP A 238 -14.22 -2.32 -21.48
C ASP A 238 -14.59 -0.86 -21.74
N TRP A 239 -13.72 -0.18 -22.50
CA TRP A 239 -13.90 1.21 -22.90
C TRP A 239 -15.06 1.41 -23.87
N SER A 240 -15.49 0.38 -24.59
CA SER A 240 -16.60 0.48 -25.55
C SER A 240 -17.92 0.85 -24.86
N VAL A 241 -18.03 0.55 -23.57
CA VAL A 241 -19.17 0.89 -22.72
C VAL A 241 -19.24 2.40 -22.42
N LEU A 242 -18.14 3.14 -22.57
CA LEU A 242 -18.08 4.60 -22.45
C LEU A 242 -18.19 5.33 -23.78
N ASP A 243 -17.90 4.68 -24.90
CA ASP A 243 -17.94 5.31 -26.22
C ASP A 243 -19.26 6.05 -26.52
N PRO A 244 -20.45 5.50 -26.25
CA PRO A 244 -21.71 6.20 -26.47
C PRO A 244 -21.85 7.45 -25.60
N VAL A 245 -21.42 7.37 -24.33
CA VAL A 245 -21.46 8.50 -23.38
C VAL A 245 -20.52 9.61 -23.82
N ILE A 246 -19.29 9.25 -24.20
CA ILE A 246 -18.28 10.20 -24.67
C ILE A 246 -18.76 10.88 -25.95
N ARG A 247 -19.32 10.13 -26.91
CA ARG A 247 -19.84 10.69 -28.17
C ARG A 247 -21.04 11.61 -27.92
N ALA A 248 -21.99 11.21 -27.08
CA ALA A 248 -23.15 12.03 -26.72
C ALA A 248 -22.70 13.33 -26.05
N TYR A 249 -21.85 13.23 -25.01
CA TYR A 249 -21.32 14.39 -24.30
C TYR A 249 -20.50 15.31 -25.22
N THR A 250 -19.70 14.76 -26.14
CA THR A 250 -18.93 15.55 -27.12
C THR A 250 -19.85 16.28 -28.10
N GLY A 251 -20.95 15.64 -28.53
CA GLY A 251 -21.97 16.29 -29.35
C GLY A 251 -22.67 17.42 -28.60
N GLU A 252 -23.02 17.21 -27.34
CA GLU A 252 -23.74 18.17 -26.52
C GLU A 252 -22.89 19.34 -26.06
N ILE A 253 -21.64 19.11 -25.64
CA ILE A 253 -20.71 20.20 -25.30
C ILE A 253 -20.48 21.08 -26.52
N SER A 254 -20.34 20.47 -27.70
CA SER A 254 -20.16 21.24 -28.91
C SER A 254 -21.41 22.03 -29.30
N THR A 255 -22.59 21.42 -29.17
CA THR A 255 -23.87 22.11 -29.41
C THR A 255 -24.10 23.23 -28.40
N HIS A 256 -23.79 23.02 -27.12
CA HIS A 256 -23.91 24.02 -26.06
C HIS A 256 -22.93 25.18 -26.29
N LEU A 257 -21.66 24.89 -26.59
CA LEU A 257 -20.67 25.91 -26.91
C LEU A 257 -21.02 26.67 -28.19
N ALA A 258 -21.50 25.99 -29.23
CA ALA A 258 -21.93 26.62 -30.48
C ALA A 258 -23.14 27.53 -30.27
N THR A 259 -24.18 27.06 -29.57
CA THR A 259 -25.38 27.86 -29.29
C THR A 259 -25.08 29.03 -28.36
N GLN A 260 -24.28 28.83 -27.31
CA GLN A 260 -23.90 29.89 -26.39
C GLN A 260 -22.99 30.92 -27.05
N LYS A 261 -22.04 30.49 -27.90
CA LYS A 261 -21.17 31.38 -28.68
C LYS A 261 -22.01 32.18 -29.67
N ASP A 262 -22.81 31.53 -30.51
CA ASP A 262 -23.61 32.24 -31.51
C ASP A 262 -24.59 33.21 -30.88
N PHE A 263 -25.25 32.82 -29.79
CA PHE A 263 -26.15 33.71 -29.06
C PHE A 263 -25.40 34.90 -28.44
N SER A 264 -24.33 34.64 -27.67
CA SER A 264 -23.62 35.70 -26.95
C SER A 264 -22.91 36.64 -27.92
N VAL A 265 -22.28 36.11 -28.97
CA VAL A 265 -21.59 36.91 -29.98
C VAL A 265 -22.57 37.73 -30.79
N ARG A 266 -23.65 37.13 -31.33
CA ARG A 266 -24.66 37.90 -32.08
C ARG A 266 -25.34 38.93 -31.20
N ARG A 267 -25.63 38.61 -29.93
CA ARG A 267 -26.24 39.54 -28.98
C ARG A 267 -25.30 40.69 -28.62
N ILE A 268 -24.03 40.40 -28.32
CA ILE A 268 -23.00 41.44 -28.07
C ILE A 268 -22.82 42.32 -29.31
N MET A 269 -22.75 41.73 -30.51
CA MET A 269 -22.64 42.47 -31.76
C MET A 269 -23.88 43.35 -32.03
N GLN A 270 -25.08 42.84 -31.72
CA GLN A 270 -26.32 43.59 -31.84
C GLN A 270 -26.36 44.75 -30.84
N LEU A 271 -26.05 44.50 -29.57
CA LEU A 271 -25.99 45.52 -28.52
C LEU A 271 -24.93 46.58 -28.86
N CYS A 272 -23.74 46.18 -29.30
CA CYS A 272 -22.71 47.11 -29.75
C CYS A 272 -23.15 47.97 -30.94
N LYS A 273 -23.92 47.41 -31.88
CA LYS A 273 -24.49 48.17 -32.99
C LYS A 273 -25.54 49.17 -32.51
N GLN A 274 -26.37 48.78 -31.56
CA GLN A 274 -27.42 49.64 -31.03
C GLN A 274 -26.84 50.78 -30.19
N ILE A 275 -25.83 50.52 -29.35
CA ILE A 275 -25.07 51.53 -28.60
C ILE A 275 -24.48 52.60 -29.52
N ASP A 276 -24.02 52.22 -30.72
CA ASP A 276 -23.43 53.14 -31.70
C ASP A 276 -24.48 53.97 -32.47
N THR A 277 -25.74 53.51 -32.52
CA THR A 277 -26.79 54.12 -33.35
C THR A 277 -27.89 54.84 -32.58
N GLN A 278 -28.11 54.51 -31.31
CA GLN A 278 -29.19 55.05 -30.48
C GLN A 278 -28.76 56.30 -29.67
N GLY A 279 -29.74 57.03 -29.15
CA GLY A 279 -29.51 58.15 -28.24
C GLY A 279 -28.90 57.71 -26.90
N HIS A 280 -28.26 58.64 -26.19
CA HIS A 280 -27.46 58.35 -25.00
C HIS A 280 -28.20 57.60 -23.87
N GLU A 281 -29.51 57.79 -23.71
CA GLU A 281 -30.25 57.12 -22.65
C GLU A 281 -30.53 55.63 -22.97
N GLU A 282 -30.91 55.31 -24.20
CA GLU A 282 -31.18 53.92 -24.62
C GLU A 282 -29.87 53.12 -24.75
N ALA A 283 -28.82 53.76 -25.29
CA ALA A 283 -27.49 53.18 -25.39
C ALA A 283 -26.90 52.78 -24.03
N PHE A 284 -27.28 53.46 -22.94
CA PHE A 284 -26.79 53.10 -21.61
C PHE A 284 -27.37 51.77 -21.11
N ALA A 285 -28.67 51.53 -21.31
CA ALA A 285 -29.31 50.28 -20.92
C ALA A 285 -28.71 49.09 -21.69
N GLU A 286 -28.46 49.27 -22.99
CA GLU A 286 -27.84 48.26 -23.85
C GLU A 286 -26.36 48.03 -23.50
N ALA A 287 -25.62 49.08 -23.13
CA ALA A 287 -24.25 48.98 -22.64
C ALA A 287 -24.18 48.18 -21.33
N LEU A 288 -25.14 48.38 -20.42
CA LEU A 288 -25.24 47.61 -19.18
C LEU A 288 -25.47 46.12 -19.47
N GLU A 289 -26.39 45.80 -20.40
CA GLU A 289 -26.65 44.42 -20.82
C GLU A 289 -25.42 43.79 -21.50
N ALA A 290 -24.75 44.52 -22.40
CA ALA A 290 -23.53 44.05 -23.04
C ALA A 290 -22.44 43.75 -22.02
N CYS A 291 -22.31 44.61 -21.01
CA CYS A 291 -21.36 44.43 -19.92
C CYS A 291 -21.69 43.27 -19.01
N ASP A 292 -22.96 42.97 -18.76
CA ASP A 292 -23.38 41.77 -18.03
C ASP A 292 -23.04 40.48 -18.78
N LEU A 293 -23.00 40.51 -20.11
CA LEU A 293 -22.53 39.38 -20.94
C LEU A 293 -21.00 39.30 -20.96
N LEU A 294 -20.31 40.42 -21.19
CA LEU A 294 -18.86 40.49 -21.34
C LEU A 294 -18.10 40.23 -20.04
N THR A 295 -18.64 40.65 -18.89
CA THR A 295 -18.01 40.42 -17.58
C THR A 295 -18.04 38.96 -17.11
N ARG A 296 -18.73 38.07 -17.84
CA ARG A 296 -18.64 36.62 -17.62
C ARG A 296 -17.34 36.04 -18.17
N ALA A 297 -16.64 36.75 -19.06
CA ALA A 297 -15.30 36.38 -19.49
C ALA A 297 -14.27 36.58 -18.35
N PRO A 298 -13.17 35.81 -18.30
CA PRO A 298 -12.13 35.99 -17.30
C PRO A 298 -11.55 37.41 -17.33
N LYS A 299 -11.15 37.94 -16.16
CA LYS A 299 -10.54 39.28 -16.00
C LYS A 299 -9.08 39.36 -16.45
N GLU A 300 -8.52 38.25 -16.90
CA GLU A 300 -7.10 38.11 -17.21
C GLU A 300 -6.87 38.13 -18.72
N HIS A 301 -5.65 38.52 -19.10
CA HIS A 301 -5.18 38.41 -20.46
C HIS A 301 -5.09 36.92 -20.83
N LEU A 302 -5.98 36.47 -21.72
CA LEU A 302 -6.01 35.08 -22.14
C LEU A 302 -4.91 34.87 -23.17
N LYS A 303 -3.76 34.38 -22.69
CA LYS A 303 -2.70 33.84 -23.51
C LYS A 303 -2.84 32.32 -23.50
N CYS A 304 -3.65 31.79 -24.41
CA CYS A 304 -3.91 30.35 -24.45
C CYS A 304 -2.65 29.62 -24.94
N CYS A 305 -2.08 28.74 -24.10
CA CYS A 305 -0.98 27.80 -24.35
C CYS A 305 0.18 28.26 -25.26
N SER A 306 1.40 28.35 -24.72
CA SER A 306 2.65 28.74 -25.43
C SER A 306 3.04 27.91 -26.66
N PHE A 307 2.21 26.96 -27.09
CA PHE A 307 2.47 26.02 -28.17
C PHE A 307 1.54 26.22 -29.37
N VAL A 308 0.46 27.03 -29.26
CA VAL A 308 -0.41 27.35 -30.40
C VAL A 308 -0.93 28.79 -30.29
N ASP A 309 -0.54 29.65 -31.24
CA ASP A 309 -0.91 31.07 -31.32
C ASP A 309 -2.38 31.27 -31.73
N ILE A 310 -3.33 30.66 -31.01
CA ILE A 310 -4.75 30.65 -31.43
C ILE A 310 -5.47 31.92 -30.96
N VAL A 311 -5.16 32.45 -29.77
CA VAL A 311 -5.81 33.68 -29.27
C VAL A 311 -4.87 34.44 -28.31
N ASP A 312 -4.50 35.65 -28.70
CA ASP A 312 -3.92 36.67 -27.81
C ASP A 312 -4.99 37.78 -27.66
N PHE A 313 -5.78 37.72 -26.59
CA PHE A 313 -6.86 38.68 -26.35
C PHE A 313 -6.86 39.16 -24.90
N ASP A 314 -6.74 40.48 -24.73
CA ASP A 314 -6.81 41.13 -23.43
C ASP A 314 -8.24 41.53 -23.07
N PHE A 315 -8.84 40.84 -22.09
CA PHE A 315 -10.16 41.19 -21.58
C PHE A 315 -10.14 42.37 -20.59
N ARG A 316 -8.95 42.80 -20.10
CA ARG A 316 -8.86 43.88 -19.10
C ARG A 316 -9.52 45.19 -19.54
N PRO A 317 -9.32 45.71 -20.76
CA PRO A 317 -9.96 46.95 -21.20
C PRO A 317 -11.49 46.86 -21.24
N ILE A 318 -12.03 45.66 -21.50
CA ILE A 318 -13.47 45.40 -21.50
C ILE A 318 -14.02 45.41 -20.08
N HIS A 319 -13.35 44.73 -19.15
CA HIS A 319 -13.76 44.73 -17.74
C HIS A 319 -13.66 46.11 -17.10
N GLU A 320 -12.62 46.90 -17.39
CA GLU A 320 -12.49 48.28 -16.92
C GLU A 320 -13.64 49.16 -17.43
N ALA A 321 -13.95 49.11 -18.73
CA ALA A 321 -15.07 49.85 -19.30
C ALA A 321 -16.43 49.40 -18.72
N CYS A 322 -16.59 48.10 -18.42
CA CYS A 322 -17.82 47.58 -17.84
C CYS A 322 -17.97 47.86 -16.35
N GLU A 323 -16.87 48.00 -15.60
CA GLU A 323 -16.91 48.51 -14.23
C GLU A 323 -17.33 49.98 -14.21
N ASP A 324 -16.82 50.82 -15.12
CA ASP A 324 -17.23 52.22 -15.24
C ASP A 324 -18.73 52.37 -15.54
N VAL A 325 -19.26 51.55 -16.47
CA VAL A 325 -20.69 51.51 -16.82
C VAL A 325 -21.54 51.11 -15.62
N ARG A 326 -21.14 50.06 -14.89
CA ARG A 326 -21.85 49.61 -13.69
C ARG A 326 -21.77 50.59 -12.52
N GLU A 327 -20.63 51.26 -12.34
CA GLU A 327 -20.46 52.27 -11.31
C GLU A 327 -21.43 53.44 -11.55
N HIS A 328 -21.57 53.88 -12.80
CA HIS A 328 -22.56 54.91 -13.17
C HIS A 328 -24.01 54.45 -13.06
N ALA A 329 -24.30 53.17 -13.29
CA ALA A 329 -25.66 52.65 -13.11
C ALA A 329 -26.12 52.73 -11.63
N ARG A 330 -25.18 52.80 -10.68
CA ARG A 330 -25.46 52.99 -9.25
C ARG A 330 -25.72 54.46 -8.88
N ASP A 331 -25.24 55.42 -9.68
CA ASP A 331 -25.46 56.86 -9.48
C ASP A 331 -25.96 57.54 -10.77
N PRO A 332 -27.27 57.45 -11.07
CA PRO A 332 -27.85 57.97 -12.30
C PRO A 332 -27.82 59.51 -12.41
N HIS A 333 -27.53 60.24 -11.32
CA HIS A 333 -27.49 61.71 -11.31
C HIS A 333 -26.12 62.28 -11.72
N SER A 334 -25.13 61.41 -11.94
CA SER A 334 -23.83 61.77 -12.47
C SER A 334 -23.96 62.38 -13.87
N SER A 335 -23.53 63.63 -14.05
CA SER A 335 -23.50 64.35 -15.34
C SER A 335 -22.55 63.73 -16.39
N LYS A 336 -22.04 62.52 -16.14
CA LYS A 336 -21.05 61.81 -16.96
C LYS A 336 -21.66 60.69 -17.82
N LEU A 337 -22.99 60.53 -17.86
CA LEU A 337 -23.66 59.50 -18.68
C LEU A 337 -23.16 59.48 -20.13
N TYR A 338 -22.94 60.68 -20.71
CA TYR A 338 -22.36 60.85 -22.05
C TYR A 338 -20.96 60.22 -22.19
N ASN A 339 -20.07 60.46 -21.21
CA ASN A 339 -18.69 59.97 -21.28
C ASN A 339 -18.63 58.44 -21.13
N VAL A 340 -19.53 57.87 -20.33
CA VAL A 340 -19.61 56.43 -20.07
C VAL A 340 -20.16 55.68 -21.27
N THR A 341 -21.24 56.20 -21.87
CA THR A 341 -21.78 55.64 -23.12
C THR A 341 -20.80 55.76 -24.27
N LEU A 342 -20.08 56.89 -24.40
CA LEU A 342 -19.03 57.06 -25.39
C LEU A 342 -17.84 56.10 -25.18
N ARG A 343 -17.50 55.80 -23.93
CA ARG A 343 -16.44 54.82 -23.59
C ARG A 343 -16.88 53.38 -23.91
N ALA A 344 -18.14 53.04 -23.65
CA ALA A 344 -18.72 51.76 -24.04
C ALA A 344 -18.80 51.61 -25.57
N ALA A 345 -19.20 52.67 -26.28
CA ALA A 345 -19.19 52.71 -27.75
C ALA A 345 -17.77 52.52 -28.32
N ARG A 346 -16.77 53.20 -27.75
CA ARG A 346 -15.35 52.98 -28.11
C ARG A 346 -14.87 51.57 -27.80
N MET A 347 -15.23 51.00 -26.65
CA MET A 347 -14.93 49.59 -26.35
C MET A 347 -15.53 48.67 -27.42
N CYS A 348 -16.78 48.91 -27.82
CA CYS A 348 -17.43 48.18 -28.90
C CYS A 348 -16.67 48.34 -30.23
N HIS A 349 -16.32 49.56 -30.63
CA HIS A 349 -15.69 49.84 -31.92
C HIS A 349 -14.22 49.43 -31.98
N ASP A 350 -13.43 49.70 -30.94
CA ASP A 350 -11.98 49.56 -30.95
C ASP A 350 -11.52 48.16 -30.52
N ASN A 351 -12.28 47.51 -29.63
CA ASN A 351 -11.90 46.21 -29.07
C ASN A 351 -12.81 45.08 -29.56
N ILE A 352 -14.13 45.25 -29.50
CA ILE A 352 -15.07 44.13 -29.77
C ILE A 352 -15.19 43.92 -31.29
N TYR A 353 -15.58 44.93 -32.06
CA TYR A 353 -15.79 44.82 -33.51
C TYR A 353 -14.57 44.27 -34.28
N PRO A 354 -13.33 44.73 -34.07
CA PRO A 354 -12.19 44.28 -34.87
C PRO A 354 -11.82 42.84 -34.53
N ASN A 355 -11.86 42.48 -33.25
CA ASN A 355 -11.58 41.13 -32.80
C ASN A 355 -12.68 40.14 -33.17
N PHE A 356 -13.95 40.55 -33.19
CA PHE A 356 -15.04 39.72 -33.68
C PHE A 356 -15.10 39.66 -35.20
N LYS A 357 -14.79 40.73 -35.93
CA LYS A 357 -14.79 40.73 -37.40
C LYS A 357 -13.65 39.86 -37.93
N ASN A 358 -12.44 40.04 -37.40
CA ASN A 358 -11.28 39.22 -37.76
C ASN A 358 -11.44 37.79 -37.18
N GLY A 359 -12.04 37.66 -35.99
CA GLY A 359 -12.30 36.39 -35.32
C GLY A 359 -13.56 35.63 -35.80
N MET A 360 -14.45 36.24 -36.60
CA MET A 360 -15.63 35.58 -37.19
C MET A 360 -15.33 34.93 -38.54
N GLU A 361 -14.39 35.48 -39.32
CA GLU A 361 -13.81 34.77 -40.47
C GLU A 361 -13.00 33.55 -40.00
N PHE A 362 -12.23 33.70 -38.92
CA PHE A 362 -11.71 32.55 -38.16
C PHE A 362 -12.80 31.81 -37.40
N GLY A 363 -13.99 32.37 -37.19
CA GLY A 363 -15.02 31.92 -36.25
C GLY A 363 -15.83 30.71 -36.70
N PHE A 364 -16.02 30.56 -38.02
CA PHE A 364 -16.58 29.37 -38.64
C PHE A 364 -15.53 28.25 -38.75
N GLN A 365 -14.25 28.62 -38.90
CA GLN A 365 -13.12 27.71 -38.72
C GLN A 365 -12.94 27.30 -37.25
N ASN A 366 -13.24 28.20 -36.31
CA ASN A 366 -13.10 28.03 -34.87
C ASN A 366 -14.32 27.38 -34.24
N SER A 367 -15.50 27.36 -34.87
CA SER A 367 -16.58 26.46 -34.44
C SER A 367 -16.25 25.03 -34.83
N LEU A 368 -15.69 24.83 -36.03
CA LEU A 368 -15.02 23.58 -36.42
C LEU A 368 -13.84 23.24 -35.50
N GLU A 369 -13.08 24.23 -35.03
CA GLU A 369 -11.98 24.06 -34.07
C GLU A 369 -12.49 23.85 -32.64
N ILE A 370 -13.65 24.40 -32.26
CA ILE A 370 -14.35 24.11 -31.00
C ILE A 370 -14.87 22.67 -31.02
N PHE A 371 -15.44 22.22 -32.15
CA PHE A 371 -15.75 20.80 -32.38
C PHE A 371 -14.46 19.95 -32.35
N ALA A 372 -13.37 20.44 -32.95
CA ALA A 372 -12.07 19.78 -32.96
C ALA A 372 -11.32 19.88 -31.62
N THR A 373 -11.75 20.72 -30.67
CA THR A 373 -11.20 20.82 -29.30
C THR A 373 -12.08 20.11 -28.28
N ALA A 374 -13.40 20.01 -28.51
CA ALA A 374 -14.31 19.21 -27.70
C ALA A 374 -13.95 17.72 -27.74
N ALA A 375 -13.63 17.19 -28.92
CA ALA A 375 -13.19 15.81 -29.08
C ALA A 375 -11.90 15.48 -28.27
N PRO A 376 -10.79 16.25 -28.38
CA PRO A 376 -9.61 16.02 -27.55
C PRO A 376 -9.85 16.38 -26.07
N MET A 377 -10.73 17.31 -25.70
CA MET A 377 -11.12 17.48 -24.29
C MET A 377 -11.78 16.22 -23.74
N ALA A 378 -12.74 15.65 -24.47
CA ALA A 378 -13.38 14.39 -24.08
C ALA A 378 -12.39 13.22 -24.06
N GLN A 379 -11.44 13.19 -25.00
CA GLN A 379 -10.35 12.21 -25.02
C GLN A 379 -9.39 12.40 -23.83
N HIS A 380 -9.06 13.64 -23.46
CA HIS A 380 -8.25 13.97 -22.30
C HIS A 380 -8.97 13.62 -21.00
N MET A 381 -10.30 13.77 -20.93
CA MET A 381 -11.10 13.28 -19.81
C MET A 381 -11.05 11.75 -19.72
N ALA A 382 -11.20 11.04 -20.85
CA ALA A 382 -11.06 9.58 -20.85
C ALA A 382 -9.65 9.14 -20.43
N GLN A 383 -8.61 9.83 -20.92
CA GLN A 383 -7.23 9.61 -20.51
C GLN A 383 -6.99 9.92 -19.03
N SER A 384 -7.56 11.01 -18.50
CA SER A 384 -7.40 11.38 -17.10
C SER A 384 -8.07 10.37 -16.18
N VAL A 385 -9.26 9.87 -16.56
CA VAL A 385 -9.93 8.79 -15.86
C VAL A 385 -9.10 7.49 -15.92
N SER A 386 -8.52 7.17 -17.09
CA SER A 386 -7.63 6.01 -17.26
C SER A 386 -6.39 6.09 -16.37
N ILE A 387 -5.73 7.26 -16.34
CA ILE A 387 -4.54 7.51 -15.50
C ILE A 387 -4.91 7.46 -14.03
N ALA A 388 -6.01 8.11 -13.62
CA ALA A 388 -6.49 8.09 -12.25
C ALA A 388 -6.81 6.67 -11.79
N MET A 389 -7.46 5.86 -12.64
CA MET A 389 -7.74 4.46 -12.34
C MET A 389 -6.46 3.64 -12.24
N GLY A 390 -5.51 3.83 -13.16
CA GLY A 390 -4.20 3.18 -13.11
C GLY A 390 -3.42 3.54 -11.84
N PHE A 391 -3.49 4.79 -11.41
CA PHE A 391 -2.90 5.26 -10.17
C PHE A 391 -3.57 4.63 -8.93
N VAL A 392 -4.91 4.63 -8.87
CA VAL A 392 -5.66 3.99 -7.78
C VAL A 392 -5.34 2.49 -7.70
N GLN A 393 -5.31 1.79 -8.83
CA GLN A 393 -4.93 0.38 -8.85
C GLN A 393 -3.48 0.17 -8.43
N GLY A 394 -2.56 1.02 -8.90
CA GLY A 394 -1.16 1.00 -8.50
C GLY A 394 -1.00 1.13 -6.98
N LEU A 395 -1.73 2.08 -6.37
CA LEU A 395 -1.75 2.26 -4.91
C LEU A 395 -2.35 1.05 -4.16
N ARG A 396 -3.37 0.40 -4.72
CA ARG A 396 -3.95 -0.82 -4.13
C ARG A 396 -2.98 -1.99 -4.18
N GLY A 397 -2.37 -2.24 -5.34
CA GLY A 397 -1.34 -3.28 -5.49
C GLY A 397 -0.14 -3.00 -4.60
N PHE A 398 0.27 -1.73 -4.48
CA PHE A 398 1.27 -1.30 -3.52
C PHE A 398 0.89 -1.64 -2.08
N ASN A 399 -0.32 -1.29 -1.63
CA ASN A 399 -0.81 -1.61 -0.30
C ASN A 399 -0.87 -3.12 -0.02
N ALA A 400 -1.11 -3.96 -1.03
CA ALA A 400 -1.09 -5.41 -0.90
C ALA A 400 0.34 -5.96 -0.68
N ILE A 401 1.34 -5.40 -1.36
CA ILE A 401 2.74 -5.87 -1.32
C ILE A 401 3.50 -5.30 -0.12
N VAL A 402 3.28 -4.03 0.23
CA VAL A 402 4.03 -3.28 1.24
C VAL A 402 4.14 -3.99 2.59
N PRO A 403 3.06 -4.54 3.18
CA PRO A 403 3.15 -5.24 4.46
C PRO A 403 4.12 -6.42 4.43
N ALA A 404 4.13 -7.17 3.32
CA ALA A 404 5.04 -8.29 3.13
C ALA A 404 6.48 -7.79 2.93
N ALA A 405 6.68 -6.77 2.09
CA ALA A 405 8.01 -6.22 1.80
C ALA A 405 8.68 -5.60 3.05
N ILE A 406 7.91 -4.84 3.85
CA ILE A 406 8.40 -4.22 5.08
C ILE A 406 8.70 -5.28 6.15
N ALA A 407 7.89 -6.33 6.26
CA ALA A 407 8.07 -7.36 7.27
C ALA A 407 9.20 -8.36 6.94
N LEU A 408 9.40 -8.68 5.66
CA LEU A 408 10.27 -9.79 5.22
C LEU A 408 11.72 -9.63 5.70
N SER A 409 12.35 -8.49 5.40
CA SER A 409 13.78 -8.33 5.68
C SER A 409 14.10 -8.20 7.17
N PRO A 410 13.39 -7.38 7.97
CA PRO A 410 13.59 -7.34 9.42
C PRO A 410 13.34 -8.70 10.09
N ALA A 411 12.38 -9.47 9.59
CA ALA A 411 12.09 -10.81 10.08
C ALA A 411 13.21 -11.81 9.76
N LEU A 412 13.72 -11.81 8.52
CA LEU A 412 14.86 -12.66 8.14
C LEU A 412 16.14 -12.26 8.88
N LEU A 413 16.36 -10.97 9.11
CA LEU A 413 17.48 -10.46 9.90
C LEU A 413 17.37 -10.92 11.36
N ARG A 414 16.17 -10.83 11.95
CA ARG A 414 15.91 -11.38 13.28
C ARG A 414 16.09 -12.90 13.32
N ALA A 415 15.63 -13.61 12.30
CA ALA A 415 15.81 -15.06 12.20
C ALA A 415 17.31 -15.42 12.19
N ALA A 416 18.08 -14.73 11.36
CA ALA A 416 19.53 -14.88 11.29
C ALA A 416 20.19 -14.63 12.65
N LEU A 417 19.87 -13.53 13.33
CA LEU A 417 20.41 -13.23 14.66
C LEU A 417 20.00 -14.27 15.71
N LYS A 418 18.76 -14.78 15.66
CA LYS A 418 18.30 -15.85 16.56
C LYS A 418 19.05 -17.15 16.32
N VAL A 419 19.24 -17.54 15.06
CA VAL A 419 20.00 -18.75 14.72
C VAL A 419 21.48 -18.58 15.05
N LYS A 420 22.06 -17.38 14.83
CA LYS A 420 23.43 -17.08 15.24
C LYS A 420 23.61 -17.15 16.75
N ASN A 421 22.58 -16.81 17.52
CA ASN A 421 22.59 -16.96 18.98
C ASN A 421 22.51 -18.43 19.42
N ILE A 422 21.78 -19.28 18.70
CA ILE A 422 21.65 -20.72 19.02
C ILE A 422 22.89 -21.50 18.58
N VAL A 423 23.43 -21.17 17.39
CA VAL A 423 24.58 -21.84 16.78
C VAL A 423 25.61 -20.79 16.36
N PRO A 424 26.36 -20.20 17.31
CA PRO A 424 27.29 -19.10 17.03
C PRO A 424 28.48 -19.51 16.16
N GLN A 425 28.73 -20.82 16.05
CA GLN A 425 29.75 -21.38 15.16
C GLN A 425 29.35 -21.32 13.68
N SER A 426 28.06 -21.24 13.36
CA SER A 426 27.60 -21.22 11.96
C SER A 426 27.88 -19.88 11.27
N THR A 427 28.36 -19.95 10.04
CA THR A 427 28.65 -18.78 9.19
C THR A 427 27.41 -18.30 8.43
N ILE A 428 26.48 -19.19 8.07
CA ILE A 428 25.24 -18.88 7.32
C ILE A 428 24.49 -17.68 7.91
N PRO A 429 24.05 -17.70 9.18
CA PRO A 429 23.27 -16.59 9.72
C PRO A 429 24.08 -15.29 9.75
N GLY A 430 25.40 -15.36 9.97
CA GLY A 430 26.27 -14.19 9.94
C GLY A 430 26.30 -13.52 8.55
N MET A 431 26.27 -14.32 7.46
CA MET A 431 26.18 -13.79 6.10
C MET A 431 24.87 -13.05 5.85
N PHE A 432 23.74 -13.58 6.33
CA PHE A 432 22.45 -12.90 6.21
C PHE A 432 22.42 -11.56 6.96
N VAL A 433 23.04 -11.47 8.14
CA VAL A 433 23.13 -10.20 8.91
C VAL A 433 23.86 -9.11 8.14
N VAL A 434 24.88 -9.48 7.37
CA VAL A 434 25.69 -8.55 6.55
C VAL A 434 25.01 -8.24 5.21
N ALA A 435 24.45 -9.25 4.53
CA ALA A 435 23.93 -9.09 3.17
C ALA A 435 22.52 -8.48 3.12
N LEU A 436 21.61 -8.83 4.05
CA LEU A 436 20.21 -8.38 4.00
C LEU A 436 20.06 -6.85 4.05
N PRO A 437 20.81 -6.09 4.88
CA PRO A 437 20.73 -4.63 4.87
C PRO A 437 20.99 -3.98 3.51
N LEU A 438 21.92 -4.53 2.72
CA LEU A 438 22.26 -4.01 1.39
C LEU A 438 21.09 -4.11 0.42
N LEU A 439 20.28 -5.16 0.54
CA LEU A 439 19.07 -5.35 -0.27
C LEU A 439 17.88 -4.57 0.29
N TYR A 440 17.75 -4.51 1.61
CA TYR A 440 16.58 -3.94 2.26
C TYR A 440 16.54 -2.42 2.24
N CYS A 441 17.67 -1.73 2.48
CA CYS A 441 17.66 -0.26 2.58
C CYS A 441 17.20 0.43 1.27
N PRO A 442 17.69 0.04 0.07
CA PRO A 442 17.20 0.62 -1.18
C PRO A 442 15.70 0.33 -1.40
N MET A 443 15.23 -0.87 -1.05
CA MET A 443 13.83 -1.22 -1.15
C MET A 443 12.97 -0.37 -0.21
N ALA A 444 13.34 -0.27 1.07
CA ALA A 444 12.64 0.54 2.06
C ALA A 444 12.63 2.03 1.66
N TRP A 445 13.76 2.53 1.15
CA TRP A 445 13.87 3.89 0.62
C TRP A 445 12.93 4.13 -0.58
N GLY A 446 12.83 3.19 -1.50
CA GLY A 446 11.87 3.25 -2.60
C GLY A 446 10.42 3.36 -2.12
N LEU A 447 10.04 2.58 -1.09
CA LEU A 447 8.72 2.67 -0.47
C LEU A 447 8.49 4.04 0.20
N TYR A 448 9.49 4.53 0.94
CA TYR A 448 9.39 5.80 1.66
C TYR A 448 9.42 7.02 0.73
N THR A 449 10.04 6.91 -0.45
CA THR A 449 10.04 7.97 -1.45
C THR A 449 8.62 8.28 -1.92
N ILE A 450 7.75 7.27 -2.04
CA ILE A 450 6.33 7.49 -2.39
C ILE A 450 5.64 8.34 -1.32
N ALA A 451 5.83 8.01 -0.04
CA ALA A 451 5.30 8.80 1.07
C ALA A 451 5.87 10.23 1.08
N PHE A 452 7.17 10.37 0.79
CA PHE A 452 7.84 11.66 0.68
C PHE A 452 7.27 12.54 -0.44
N GLN A 453 7.10 12.00 -1.64
CA GLN A 453 6.54 12.73 -2.79
C GLN A 453 5.10 13.17 -2.54
N LEU A 454 4.33 12.44 -1.74
CA LEU A 454 2.95 12.81 -1.41
C LEU A 454 2.84 13.96 -0.39
N LEU A 455 3.82 14.12 0.51
CA LEU A 455 3.72 15.05 1.65
C LEU A 455 4.71 16.23 1.58
N GLY A 456 5.83 16.09 0.86
CA GLY A 456 6.70 17.20 0.44
C GLY A 456 7.39 18.02 1.54
N ASP A 457 7.69 17.46 2.72
CA ASP A 457 8.35 18.19 3.83
C ASP A 457 9.74 17.62 4.19
N PHE A 458 10.68 18.54 4.44
CA PHE A 458 12.08 18.23 4.74
C PHE A 458 12.29 17.43 6.04
N TRP A 459 11.51 17.67 7.10
CA TRP A 459 11.66 16.92 8.36
C TRP A 459 11.24 15.46 8.20
N MET A 460 10.17 15.25 7.43
CA MET A 460 9.74 13.91 7.09
C MET A 460 10.78 13.18 6.23
N LEU A 461 11.40 13.87 5.27
CA LEU A 461 12.50 13.33 4.46
C LEU A 461 13.63 12.79 5.34
N MET A 462 14.12 13.60 6.29
CA MET A 462 15.18 13.21 7.20
C MET A 462 14.79 12.02 8.07
N GLY A 463 13.58 12.02 8.63
CA GLY A 463 13.08 10.91 9.44
C GLY A 463 12.99 9.59 8.66
N LEU A 464 12.41 9.63 7.46
CA LEU A 464 12.30 8.47 6.59
C LEU A 464 13.66 7.96 6.11
N LEU A 465 14.59 8.86 5.77
CA LEU A 465 15.96 8.49 5.36
C LEU A 465 16.70 7.79 6.50
N VAL A 466 16.65 8.32 7.72
CA VAL A 466 17.26 7.69 8.89
C VAL A 466 16.66 6.31 9.17
N LEU A 467 15.34 6.16 9.09
CA LEU A 467 14.68 4.86 9.30
C LEU A 467 15.00 3.85 8.18
N ALA A 468 15.01 4.28 6.92
CA ALA A 468 15.30 3.40 5.77
C ALA A 468 16.72 2.83 5.83
N PHE A 469 17.69 3.65 6.27
CA PHE A 469 19.11 3.26 6.33
C PHE A 469 19.55 2.75 7.71
N SER A 470 18.69 2.77 8.73
CA SER A 470 18.96 2.17 10.05
C SER A 470 19.49 0.71 9.97
N PRO A 471 18.99 -0.17 9.08
CA PRO A 471 19.52 -1.52 8.92
C PRO A 471 21.01 -1.58 8.53
N MET A 472 21.58 -0.54 7.91
CA MET A 472 23.03 -0.48 7.60
C MET A 472 23.89 -0.55 8.85
N LEU A 473 23.38 -0.23 10.04
CA LEU A 473 24.09 -0.44 11.30
C LEU A 473 24.40 -1.92 11.55
N TYR A 474 23.50 -2.84 11.14
CA TYR A 474 23.74 -4.27 11.26
C TYR A 474 24.88 -4.72 10.35
N LEU A 475 24.99 -4.14 9.15
CA LEU A 475 26.12 -4.34 8.25
C LEU A 475 27.42 -3.80 8.88
N ALA A 476 27.41 -2.55 9.34
CA ALA A 476 28.62 -1.91 9.88
C ALA A 476 29.13 -2.62 11.14
N LEU A 477 28.25 -2.88 12.11
CA LEU A 477 28.59 -3.60 13.34
C LEU A 477 28.86 -5.08 13.07
N GLY A 478 28.12 -5.71 12.16
CA GLY A 478 28.34 -7.10 11.75
C GLY A 478 29.71 -7.29 11.11
N ALA A 479 30.14 -6.36 10.26
CA ALA A 479 31.49 -6.34 9.70
C ALA A 479 32.55 -6.07 10.76
N TYR A 480 32.35 -5.06 11.62
CA TYR A 480 33.27 -4.69 12.70
C TYR A 480 33.54 -5.87 13.66
N PHE A 481 32.48 -6.56 14.10
CA PHE A 481 32.60 -7.72 14.98
C PHE A 481 32.88 -9.03 14.24
N SER A 482 33.03 -9.00 12.91
CA SER A 482 33.22 -10.18 12.06
C SER A 482 32.18 -11.27 12.34
N ILE A 483 30.89 -10.91 12.40
CA ILE A 483 29.78 -11.82 12.77
C ILE A 483 29.64 -13.04 11.84
N THR A 484 30.20 -12.95 10.63
CA THR A 484 30.28 -14.05 9.67
C THR A 484 31.21 -15.18 10.14
N ARG A 485 32.14 -14.90 11.05
CA ARG A 485 33.06 -15.90 11.62
C ARG A 485 32.40 -16.67 12.78
N PRO A 486 32.93 -17.86 13.11
CA PRO A 486 32.54 -18.57 14.32
C PRO A 486 32.85 -17.73 15.56
N LEU A 487 31.87 -17.57 16.45
CA LEU A 487 31.99 -16.75 17.67
C LEU A 487 31.75 -17.60 18.93
N THR A 488 32.34 -17.19 20.04
CA THR A 488 31.98 -17.72 21.38
C THR A 488 30.64 -17.13 21.85
N ASP A 489 29.92 -17.83 22.72
CA ASP A 489 28.62 -17.38 23.27
C ASP A 489 28.70 -15.98 23.91
N LYS A 490 29.76 -15.73 24.71
CA LYS A 490 29.99 -14.42 25.34
C LYS A 490 30.25 -13.30 24.31
N ALA A 491 30.87 -13.63 23.18
CA ALA A 491 31.10 -12.66 22.11
C ALA A 491 29.79 -12.31 21.41
N ILE A 492 28.99 -13.32 21.02
CA ILE A 492 27.72 -13.05 20.33
C ILE A 492 26.75 -12.27 21.21
N THR A 493 26.67 -12.54 22.51
CA THR A 493 25.83 -11.74 23.44
C THR A 493 26.22 -10.26 23.44
N ARG A 494 27.52 -9.94 23.46
CA ARG A 494 28.01 -8.56 23.40
C ARG A 494 27.65 -7.88 22.07
N VAL A 495 27.80 -8.61 20.96
CA VAL A 495 27.42 -8.12 19.62
C VAL A 495 25.93 -7.82 19.56
N MET A 496 25.09 -8.73 20.05
CA MET A 496 23.64 -8.56 20.07
C MET A 496 23.18 -7.36 20.89
N ILE A 497 23.77 -7.16 22.09
CA ILE A 497 23.47 -5.99 22.93
C ILE A 497 23.85 -4.70 22.20
N SER A 498 25.03 -4.66 21.59
CA SER A 498 25.52 -3.48 20.87
C SER A 498 24.65 -3.13 19.67
N ILE A 499 24.28 -4.14 18.87
CA ILE A 499 23.38 -3.98 17.72
C ILE A 499 22.01 -3.47 18.16
N ASN A 500 21.43 -4.05 19.22
CA ASN A 500 20.10 -3.65 19.70
C ASN A 500 20.10 -2.20 20.20
N ILE A 501 21.12 -1.78 20.97
CA ILE A 501 21.23 -0.40 21.47
C ILE A 501 21.39 0.57 20.29
N ALA A 502 22.30 0.29 19.35
CA ALA A 502 22.53 1.16 18.21
C ALA A 502 21.28 1.31 17.33
N SER A 503 20.60 0.19 17.05
CA SER A 503 19.34 0.16 16.28
C SER A 503 18.23 0.96 16.96
N GLN A 504 18.08 0.85 18.28
CA GLN A 504 17.12 1.63 19.06
C GLN A 504 17.41 3.13 19.03
N VAL A 505 18.68 3.52 19.21
CA VAL A 505 19.08 4.94 19.18
C VAL A 505 18.75 5.56 17.82
N VAL A 506 19.11 4.89 16.72
CA VAL A 506 18.84 5.41 15.36
C VAL A 506 17.35 5.43 15.05
N ALA A 507 16.58 4.43 15.52
CA ALA A 507 15.13 4.45 15.40
C ALA A 507 14.51 5.64 16.15
N VAL A 508 14.94 5.93 17.39
CA VAL A 508 14.49 7.08 18.17
C VAL A 508 14.78 8.39 17.44
N VAL A 509 15.97 8.56 16.88
CA VAL A 509 16.33 9.74 16.08
C VAL A 509 15.40 9.90 14.88
N GLY A 510 15.14 8.82 14.14
CA GLY A 510 14.19 8.82 13.03
C GLY A 510 12.77 9.22 13.46
N TYR A 511 12.27 8.67 14.57
CA TYR A 511 10.95 8.99 15.10
C TYR A 511 10.84 10.43 15.60
N VAL A 512 11.90 11.02 16.17
CA VAL A 512 11.92 12.44 16.56
C VAL A 512 11.70 13.34 15.35
N PHE A 513 12.33 13.06 14.21
CA PHE A 513 12.11 13.82 12.98
C PHE A 513 10.67 13.68 12.45
N ILE A 514 10.13 12.45 12.42
CA ILE A 514 8.74 12.21 12.00
C ILE A 514 7.74 12.90 12.93
N PHE A 515 7.98 12.83 14.24
CA PHE A 515 7.14 13.48 15.24
C PHE A 515 7.17 15.01 15.07
N THR A 516 8.34 15.59 14.81
CA THR A 516 8.50 17.02 14.53
C THR A 516 7.70 17.45 13.29
N PHE A 517 7.74 16.66 12.22
CA PHE A 517 6.89 16.86 11.03
C PHE A 517 5.39 16.81 11.38
N ALA A 518 4.96 15.74 12.06
CA ALA A 518 3.55 15.54 12.43
C ALA A 518 3.04 16.69 13.32
N TRP A 519 3.86 17.14 14.27
CA TRP A 519 3.58 18.28 15.12
C TRP A 519 3.43 19.59 14.33
N LYS A 520 4.36 19.89 13.42
CA LYS A 520 4.30 21.08 12.55
C LYS A 520 3.04 21.09 11.68
N LYS A 521 2.69 19.94 11.07
CA LYS A 521 1.45 19.80 10.28
C LYS A 521 0.20 19.91 11.14
N TYR A 522 0.20 19.34 12.35
CA TYR A 522 -0.89 19.47 13.31
C TYR A 522 -1.14 20.93 13.70
N GLN A 523 -0.07 21.70 13.98
CA GLN A 523 -0.19 23.13 14.27
C GLN A 523 -0.78 23.92 13.10
N LEU A 524 -0.30 23.71 11.87
CA LEU A 524 -0.86 24.38 10.68
C LEU A 524 -2.36 24.06 10.51
N THR A 525 -2.74 22.79 10.66
CA THR A 525 -4.14 22.36 10.47
C THR A 525 -5.08 22.93 11.54
N MET A 526 -4.60 23.11 12.78
CA MET A 526 -5.41 23.61 13.89
C MET A 526 -5.46 25.14 13.97
N MET A 527 -4.43 25.85 13.47
CA MET A 527 -4.37 27.32 13.54
C MET A 527 -5.02 28.03 12.36
N GLU A 528 -5.24 27.37 11.21
CA GLU A 528 -6.01 27.90 10.06
C GLU A 528 -7.55 27.84 10.27
N GLY A 529 -7.99 27.91 11.53
CA GLY A 529 -9.40 27.95 11.91
C GLY A 529 -10.07 29.31 11.72
N GLU A 530 -9.47 30.28 11.00
CA GLU A 530 -10.18 31.51 10.67
C GLU A 530 -11.24 31.23 9.60
N PRO A 531 -12.54 31.45 9.91
CA PRO A 531 -13.67 31.02 9.07
C PRO A 531 -13.85 31.82 7.76
N GLY A 532 -12.85 32.60 7.34
CA GLY A 532 -12.96 33.54 6.22
C GLY A 532 -12.16 33.17 4.97
N ASP A 533 -11.13 32.33 5.08
CA ASP A 533 -10.25 32.09 3.93
C ASP A 533 -10.83 31.00 3.01
N LYS A 534 -11.06 31.40 1.76
CA LYS A 534 -11.89 30.69 0.80
C LYS A 534 -11.31 29.31 0.53
N ASN A 535 -12.19 28.31 0.46
CA ASN A 535 -11.90 26.94 0.04
C ASN A 535 -11.01 26.93 -1.22
N THR A 536 -9.69 26.87 -1.04
CA THR A 536 -8.77 26.69 -2.14
C THR A 536 -9.01 25.29 -2.68
N ILE A 537 -9.17 25.17 -4.00
CA ILE A 537 -9.36 23.91 -4.74
C ILE A 537 -8.37 22.83 -4.28
N GLU A 538 -7.17 23.24 -3.86
CA GLU A 538 -6.15 22.37 -3.30
C GLU A 538 -6.59 21.66 -2.00
N ARG A 539 -7.32 22.32 -1.10
CA ARG A 539 -7.84 21.73 0.15
C ARG A 539 -8.90 20.68 -0.11
N ASP A 540 -9.75 20.90 -1.11
CA ASP A 540 -10.77 19.94 -1.54
C ASP A 540 -10.15 18.77 -2.31
N ALA A 541 -9.13 19.02 -3.14
CA ALA A 541 -8.34 17.96 -3.75
C ALA A 541 -7.62 17.11 -2.70
N TYR A 542 -7.00 17.73 -1.68
CA TYR A 542 -6.42 17.03 -0.54
C TYR A 542 -7.48 16.23 0.22
N ARG A 543 -8.64 16.80 0.54
CA ARG A 543 -9.73 16.04 1.20
C ARG A 543 -10.22 14.87 0.37
N PHE A 544 -10.35 15.04 -0.94
CA PHE A 544 -10.75 13.97 -1.84
C PHE A 544 -9.70 12.85 -1.86
N VAL A 545 -8.41 13.20 -2.03
CA VAL A 545 -7.31 12.23 -1.94
C VAL A 545 -7.30 11.56 -0.56
N ILE A 546 -7.46 12.32 0.53
CA ILE A 546 -7.49 11.79 1.90
C ILE A 546 -8.66 10.83 2.12
N GLN A 547 -9.84 11.13 1.57
CA GLN A 547 -11.02 10.25 1.67
C GLN A 547 -10.88 8.99 0.82
N GLN A 548 -10.22 9.07 -0.35
CA GLN A 548 -10.00 7.93 -1.24
C GLN A 548 -8.84 7.04 -0.79
N VAL A 549 -7.83 7.63 -0.15
CA VAL A 549 -6.66 6.92 0.37
C VAL A 549 -7.04 6.33 1.73
N LYS A 550 -7.49 5.06 1.71
CA LYS A 550 -7.74 4.21 2.89
C LYS A 550 -6.64 4.29 3.95
N VAL A 551 -5.40 4.62 3.55
CA VAL A 551 -4.25 4.85 4.44
C VAL A 551 -4.56 5.82 5.59
N LEU A 552 -5.49 6.75 5.43
CA LEU A 552 -5.85 7.69 6.49
C LEU A 552 -7.04 7.24 7.36
N GLN A 553 -7.65 6.09 7.05
CA GLN A 553 -8.66 5.46 7.90
C GLN A 553 -7.96 4.68 9.01
N GLY A 554 -8.43 4.79 10.25
CA GLY A 554 -7.83 4.08 11.40
C GLY A 554 -7.81 2.55 11.24
N THR A 555 -8.79 2.00 10.51
CA THR A 555 -8.88 0.56 10.19
C THR A 555 -7.70 0.09 9.34
N PHE A 556 -7.21 0.93 8.41
CA PHE A 556 -6.06 0.59 7.58
C PHE A 556 -4.79 0.41 8.40
N TRP A 557 -4.51 1.31 9.35
CA TRP A 557 -3.31 1.18 10.18
C TRP A 557 -3.35 -0.04 11.07
N LEU A 558 -4.53 -0.41 11.57
CA LEU A 558 -4.72 -1.61 12.36
C LEU A 558 -4.56 -2.89 11.52
N GLU A 559 -5.09 -2.88 10.29
CA GLU A 559 -4.88 -3.94 9.31
C GLU A 559 -3.40 -4.07 8.92
N LEU A 560 -2.77 -2.96 8.54
CA LEU A 560 -1.36 -2.89 8.19
C LEU A 560 -0.49 -3.40 9.34
N ALA A 561 -0.73 -2.94 10.58
CA ALA A 561 0.00 -3.39 11.75
C ALA A 561 -0.22 -4.89 12.00
N GLY A 562 -1.46 -5.36 11.95
CA GLY A 562 -1.80 -6.78 12.13
C GLY A 562 -1.13 -7.69 11.10
N VAL A 563 -1.24 -7.34 9.81
CA VAL A 563 -0.66 -8.09 8.69
C VAL A 563 0.87 -8.00 8.72
N CYS A 564 1.45 -6.83 8.98
CA CYS A 564 2.90 -6.68 9.12
C CYS A 564 3.44 -7.54 10.26
N MET A 565 2.80 -7.50 11.44
CA MET A 565 3.21 -8.29 12.60
C MET A 565 3.05 -9.79 12.34
N ALA A 566 1.95 -10.21 11.70
CA ALA A 566 1.73 -11.58 11.26
C ALA A 566 2.88 -12.05 10.35
N ASN A 567 3.13 -11.31 9.26
CA ASN A 567 4.19 -11.63 8.29
C ASN A 567 5.58 -11.57 8.94
N TYR A 568 5.80 -10.68 9.90
CA TYR A 568 7.07 -10.53 10.59
C TYR A 568 7.40 -11.76 11.45
N PHE A 569 6.50 -12.18 12.34
CA PHE A 569 6.72 -13.38 13.15
C PHE A 569 6.78 -14.63 12.30
N PHE A 570 5.91 -14.71 11.31
CA PHE A 570 5.81 -15.86 10.45
C PHE A 570 7.06 -16.04 9.56
N THR A 571 7.55 -14.96 8.96
CA THR A 571 8.82 -14.97 8.21
C THR A 571 10.00 -15.26 9.13
N THR A 572 10.00 -14.72 10.36
CA THR A 572 11.05 -15.01 11.34
C THR A 572 11.11 -16.50 11.63
N LEU A 573 9.96 -17.12 11.90
CA LEU A 573 9.83 -18.56 12.12
C LEU A 573 10.34 -19.36 10.92
N ALA A 574 9.87 -19.04 9.71
CA ALA A 574 10.28 -19.76 8.50
C ALA A 574 11.79 -19.63 8.22
N GLY A 575 12.35 -18.44 8.42
CA GLY A 575 13.79 -18.20 8.28
C GLY A 575 14.61 -18.97 9.31
N VAL A 576 14.16 -19.00 10.57
CA VAL A 576 14.82 -19.78 11.64
C VAL A 576 14.81 -21.26 11.29
N ASP A 577 13.65 -21.81 10.92
CA ASP A 577 13.52 -23.23 10.60
C ASP A 577 14.39 -23.62 9.39
N TRP A 578 14.38 -22.81 8.33
CA TRP A 578 15.19 -23.05 7.14
C TRP A 578 16.68 -23.03 7.46
N MET A 579 17.18 -21.98 8.14
CA MET A 579 18.59 -21.89 8.50
C MET A 579 19.03 -23.03 9.42
N MET A 580 18.21 -23.40 10.42
CA MET A 580 18.52 -24.53 11.31
C MET A 580 18.60 -25.85 10.56
N LEU A 581 17.71 -26.08 9.59
CA LEU A 581 17.73 -27.26 8.74
C LEU A 581 19.01 -27.32 7.89
N GLU A 582 19.39 -26.21 7.26
CA GLU A 582 20.61 -26.14 6.44
C GLU A 582 21.87 -26.32 7.26
N ILE A 583 21.94 -25.72 8.46
CA ILE A 583 23.05 -25.95 9.41
C ILE A 583 23.12 -27.43 9.81
N GLY A 584 21.97 -28.06 10.09
CA GLY A 584 21.91 -29.48 10.43
C GLY A 584 22.43 -30.37 9.30
N LYS A 585 22.05 -30.08 8.05
CA LYS A 585 22.56 -30.79 6.86
C LYS A 585 24.05 -30.59 6.66
N GLN A 586 24.55 -29.36 6.77
CA GLN A 586 25.98 -29.07 6.68
C GLN A 586 26.77 -29.81 7.75
N ARG A 587 26.31 -29.78 9.00
CA ARG A 587 26.96 -30.49 10.09
C ARG A 587 26.99 -32.01 9.87
N HIS A 588 25.91 -32.57 9.34
CA HIS A 588 25.87 -33.98 8.99
C HIS A 588 26.91 -34.32 7.91
N TYR A 589 27.03 -33.49 6.87
CA TYR A 589 28.01 -33.66 5.81
C TYR A 589 29.46 -33.51 6.33
N GLU A 590 29.74 -32.56 7.21
CA GLU A 590 31.04 -32.40 7.87
C GLU A 590 31.45 -33.65 8.66
N ILE A 591 30.51 -34.23 9.41
CA ILE A 591 30.76 -35.46 10.19
C ILE A 591 31.09 -36.61 9.23
N LEU A 592 30.30 -36.80 8.17
CA LEU A 592 30.56 -37.82 7.16
C LEU A 592 31.94 -37.65 6.52
N MET A 593 32.32 -36.40 6.22
CA MET A 593 33.62 -36.11 5.62
C MET A 593 34.78 -36.36 6.57
N LYS A 594 34.62 -36.00 7.85
CA LYS A 594 35.61 -36.31 8.88
C LYS A 594 35.76 -37.82 9.08
N THR A 595 34.65 -38.54 9.17
CA THR A 595 34.65 -40.01 9.26
C THR A 595 35.34 -40.64 8.05
N ALA A 596 35.06 -40.16 6.83
CA ALA A 596 35.72 -40.65 5.63
C ALA A 596 37.23 -40.37 5.61
N GLN A 597 37.66 -39.18 6.06
CA GLN A 597 39.09 -38.86 6.21
C GLN A 597 39.77 -39.72 7.27
N ASP A 598 39.09 -40.00 8.37
CA ASP A 598 39.61 -40.85 9.45
C ASP A 598 39.72 -42.31 8.95
N ILE A 599 38.74 -42.82 8.20
CA ILE A 599 38.82 -44.12 7.51
C ILE A 599 40.01 -44.16 6.55
N HIS A 600 40.19 -43.16 5.69
CA HIS A 600 41.31 -43.13 4.74
C HIS A 600 42.68 -43.07 5.44
N LYS A 601 42.80 -42.36 6.58
CA LYS A 601 44.03 -42.37 7.39
C LYS A 601 44.31 -43.74 7.98
N LEU A 602 43.27 -44.47 8.35
CA LEU A 602 43.36 -45.83 8.86
C LEU A 602 43.72 -46.83 7.74
N GLU A 603 43.13 -46.71 6.55
CA GLU A 603 43.49 -47.53 5.37
C GLU A 603 44.95 -47.32 4.93
N GLY A 604 45.48 -46.10 5.10
CA GLY A 604 46.89 -45.78 4.84
C GLY A 604 47.87 -46.34 5.88
N ALA A 605 47.40 -46.76 7.06
CA ALA A 605 48.21 -47.42 8.07
C ALA A 605 48.16 -48.93 7.84
N LYS A 606 49.31 -49.56 7.59
CA LYS A 606 49.43 -50.96 7.10
C LYS A 606 48.83 -52.07 7.99
N ASP A 607 48.38 -51.76 9.20
CA ASP A 607 47.78 -52.72 10.14
C ASP A 607 46.66 -52.04 10.94
N VAL A 608 45.44 -51.94 10.38
CA VAL A 608 44.29 -51.42 11.14
C VAL A 608 43.15 -52.44 11.22
N CYS A 609 42.83 -52.83 12.45
CA CYS A 609 41.54 -53.42 12.82
C CYS A 609 40.50 -52.29 12.94
N TYR A 610 39.40 -52.39 12.20
CA TYR A 610 38.29 -51.46 12.31
C TYR A 610 37.52 -51.68 13.62
N PRO A 611 36.96 -50.61 14.22
CA PRO A 611 36.09 -50.75 15.38
C PRO A 611 34.81 -51.52 15.00
N PRO A 612 34.33 -52.43 15.87
CA PRO A 612 33.18 -53.28 15.59
C PRO A 612 31.92 -52.44 15.34
N GLY A 613 31.39 -52.53 14.11
CA GLY A 613 30.21 -51.78 13.65
C GLY A 613 30.43 -51.04 12.32
N LEU A 614 31.65 -50.58 12.03
CA LEU A 614 31.99 -49.92 10.75
C LEU A 614 32.19 -50.93 9.61
N GLU A 615 32.70 -52.13 9.92
CA GLU A 615 32.84 -53.23 8.96
C GLU A 615 31.50 -53.53 8.28
N SER A 616 30.37 -53.44 9.00
CA SER A 616 29.06 -53.75 8.42
C SER A 616 28.60 -52.80 7.31
N GLU A 617 29.05 -51.54 7.30
CA GLU A 617 28.66 -50.57 6.27
C GLU A 617 29.58 -50.65 5.05
N PHE A 618 30.87 -50.93 5.28
CA PHE A 618 31.85 -51.19 4.24
C PHE A 618 31.58 -52.54 3.54
N GLU A 619 31.35 -53.61 4.32
CA GLU A 619 30.90 -54.91 3.81
C GLU A 619 29.55 -54.80 3.10
N ARG A 620 28.63 -53.94 3.56
CA ARG A 620 27.36 -53.70 2.86
C ARG A 620 27.56 -52.96 1.54
N GLN A 621 28.49 -52.01 1.46
CA GLN A 621 28.83 -51.35 0.20
C GLN A 621 29.59 -52.27 -0.76
N GLU A 622 30.52 -53.08 -0.28
CA GLU A 622 31.19 -54.11 -1.08
C GLU A 622 30.21 -55.19 -1.54
N ALA A 623 29.30 -55.64 -0.68
CA ALA A 623 28.25 -56.58 -1.06
C ALA A 623 27.28 -55.98 -2.08
N LEU A 624 26.98 -54.66 -2.01
CA LEU A 624 26.18 -53.96 -3.01
C LEU A 624 26.92 -53.76 -4.33
N LYS A 625 28.23 -53.48 -4.31
CA LYS A 625 29.07 -53.41 -5.52
C LYS A 625 29.31 -54.78 -6.15
N ALA A 626 29.43 -55.84 -5.35
CA ALA A 626 29.54 -57.22 -5.82
C ALA A 626 28.21 -57.77 -6.36
N ARG A 627 27.07 -57.28 -5.85
CA ARG A 627 25.72 -57.59 -6.36
C ARG A 627 25.27 -56.70 -7.50
N ALA A 628 25.95 -55.59 -7.77
CA ALA A 628 25.68 -54.79 -8.96
C ALA A 628 26.04 -55.65 -10.19
N PRO A 629 25.07 -56.02 -11.04
CA PRO A 629 25.36 -56.83 -12.21
C PRO A 629 26.38 -56.09 -13.06
N LYS A 630 27.47 -56.78 -13.44
CA LYS A 630 28.38 -56.32 -14.48
C LYS A 630 27.58 -56.29 -15.78
N ASN A 631 26.87 -55.20 -16.04
CA ASN A 631 26.22 -54.95 -17.31
C ASN A 631 27.31 -54.73 -18.36
N GLY A 632 27.77 -55.84 -18.94
CA GLY A 632 28.20 -55.83 -20.32
C GLY A 632 27.00 -55.50 -21.21
N ASN A 633 27.22 -54.55 -22.12
CA ASN A 633 26.40 -54.25 -23.28
C ASN A 633 24.90 -54.03 -23.04
N TYR A 634 24.53 -52.79 -22.76
CA TYR A 634 23.27 -52.24 -23.25
C TYR A 634 23.58 -51.00 -24.08
N GLU A 635 23.79 -51.22 -25.38
CA GLU A 635 23.50 -50.23 -26.41
C GLU A 635 21.99 -49.96 -26.42
N GLY A 636 21.62 -48.69 -26.51
CA GLY A 636 20.30 -48.25 -26.96
C GLY A 636 19.19 -48.33 -25.91
N ARG A 637 18.83 -47.17 -25.34
CA ARG A 637 17.59 -46.44 -25.67
C ARG A 637 17.54 -45.17 -24.82
N GLN A 638 17.68 -44.02 -25.48
CA GLN A 638 17.15 -42.77 -24.98
C GLN A 638 15.64 -42.93 -24.88
N ASP A 639 15.06 -42.77 -23.69
CA ASP A 639 13.71 -42.22 -23.54
C ASP A 639 13.60 -41.55 -22.16
N PHE A 640 12.88 -40.44 -22.20
CA PHE A 640 12.76 -39.35 -21.23
C PHE A 640 12.02 -39.69 -19.91
N ASP A 641 12.34 -38.89 -18.88
CA ASP A 641 11.51 -38.36 -17.77
C ASP A 641 10.62 -39.27 -16.90
N ASN A 642 10.94 -39.33 -15.59
CA ASN A 642 10.23 -38.61 -14.50
C ASN A 642 10.82 -38.87 -13.11
#